data_AF-A0A520WC94-F1
#
_entry.id   AF-A0A520WC94-F1
#
_cell.length_a   1.000
_cell.length_b   1.000
_cell.length_c   1.000
_cell.angle_alpha   90.00
_cell.angle_beta   90.00
_cell.angle_gamma   90.00
#
_symmetry.space_group_name_H-M   'P 1'
#
loop_
_entity.id
_entity.type
_entity.pdbx_description
1 polymer ?
#
loop_
_entity_poly.entity_id
_entity_poly.type
_entity_poly.pdbx_seq_one_letter_code
_entity_poly.pdbx_strand_id
1 'polypeptide(L)'
;MAAAVMLAGVVTPVAAAPDKIAKAPPLPDLPTPGRALIGIEQPRAIPALGNPTAGLWMSVSRSRTGNSRTRVKMPVTQGVPLMADWNGDGVATPGVFTGGDWLVTNAAVGSASWQGFASFGSDGDIPLTGHRDSDGKADIATFRDGVWNWRDSTGRQETFVFGDTGDIPVVGDWNGDGVDDPGVVRGRTWIVPRPNGEGTRSFEFGAAGDIPIAGDWDADGKDGPGVVRDNQRWILARSVTKTDDVSQIVFRVEEGESPLVGLQSSAPGACPTATAAAERFGKVEQRKVRPPLLPQGTRLIPGYQEINATLRDGMRGVMVTDLTDRLQTRTMMAYYDPLSSEPSTEEAIRRSANAALSAAILYSTSGYIKDNRITRKMLLDYARWHIRSISCAHGSISPGGWGNGWQTSLWAVVAGQAGWMLWNELTVQERSYVAAMVNSEAEYAAQRGPRYFRDRLGAELTPGNSMSDEVSWDLLSPALAFAMFPDHDKDAKWRDSLIAMAIASFARPSNLRDNTSVNGISVSVRLPGTNANEDGTVTNHGIVNPDYTQNVQHLWWAATLLRAGRQSVPEALFLNTDIVYRALAVVEFASPPYAAPGGTVYAPGGQIYYPMGVSWGIRRPATFVGVDAFANLYSAPDTNAGTFLAAHAYDTRALQMRFRSGRIYAAGQEEESYRRGREEYALQQVALAWWAGAWKANGASMQVDTTAYPWVRLHTGYALDETGPFQAKWA
;
A
#
# COMPACT_ATOMS: atom_id res chain seq x y z
N MET A 1 16.69 -3.83 8.23
CA MET A 1 18.14 -3.70 8.02
C MET A 1 18.49 -4.30 6.67
N ALA A 2 18.65 -3.49 5.62
CA ALA A 2 19.26 -3.93 4.38
C ALA A 2 20.77 -3.66 4.51
N ALA A 3 21.57 -4.72 4.64
CA ALA A 3 23.02 -4.57 4.62
C ALA A 3 23.44 -4.25 3.19
N ALA A 4 23.90 -3.02 2.94
CA ALA A 4 24.57 -2.67 1.70
C ALA A 4 25.88 -3.48 1.62
N VAL A 5 25.99 -4.36 0.63
CA VAL A 5 27.25 -5.05 0.35
C VAL A 5 28.10 -4.08 -0.46
N MET A 6 29.16 -3.53 0.13
CA MET A 6 30.20 -2.88 -0.67
C MET A 6 30.84 -3.96 -1.54
N LEU A 7 30.52 -3.95 -2.85
CA LEU A 7 31.19 -4.78 -3.82
C LEU A 7 32.59 -4.19 -4.10
N ALA A 8 33.54 -4.50 -3.22
CA ALA A 8 34.95 -4.22 -3.43
C ALA A 8 35.54 -5.31 -4.34
N GLY A 9 35.41 -5.13 -5.64
CA GLY A 9 36.02 -5.99 -6.66
C GLY A 9 36.28 -5.19 -7.92
N VAL A 10 37.36 -5.53 -8.63
CA VAL A 10 37.70 -4.97 -9.95
C VAL A 10 36.44 -4.94 -10.80
N VAL A 11 35.95 -3.74 -11.12
CA VAL A 11 34.79 -3.55 -12.00
C VAL A 11 35.22 -4.07 -13.37
N THR A 12 34.84 -5.30 -13.70
CA THR A 12 34.90 -5.78 -15.07
C THR A 12 34.03 -4.85 -15.92
N PRO A 13 34.48 -4.44 -17.12
CA PRO A 13 33.68 -3.55 -17.96
C PRO A 13 32.34 -4.21 -18.24
N VAL A 14 31.26 -3.56 -17.77
CA VAL A 14 29.89 -4.02 -17.95
C VAL A 14 29.61 -4.13 -19.45
N ALA A 15 29.10 -5.28 -19.89
CA ALA A 15 28.72 -5.47 -21.28
C ALA A 15 27.69 -4.40 -21.69
N ALA A 16 28.02 -3.61 -22.71
CA ALA A 16 27.13 -2.59 -23.26
C ALA A 16 25.79 -3.18 -23.71
N ALA A 17 24.75 -2.34 -23.77
CA ALA A 17 23.52 -2.70 -24.48
C ALA A 17 23.87 -3.12 -25.92
N PRO A 18 23.23 -4.16 -26.47
CA PRO A 18 23.53 -4.60 -27.83
C PRO A 18 23.15 -3.51 -28.85
N ASP A 19 23.98 -3.35 -29.89
CA ASP A 19 23.79 -2.39 -31.00
C ASP A 19 22.41 -2.52 -31.69
N LYS A 20 21.75 -3.67 -31.54
CA LYS A 20 20.37 -3.92 -31.94
C LYS A 20 19.66 -4.77 -30.88
N ILE A 21 18.52 -4.32 -30.37
CA ILE A 21 17.58 -5.18 -29.67
C ILE A 21 17.00 -6.17 -30.69
N ALA A 22 17.30 -7.46 -30.54
CA ALA A 22 16.69 -8.49 -31.35
C ALA A 22 15.14 -8.40 -31.25
N LYS A 23 14.44 -8.72 -32.34
CA LYS A 23 12.98 -8.73 -32.35
C LYS A 23 12.48 -9.60 -31.20
N ALA A 24 11.62 -9.03 -30.38
CA ALA A 24 11.05 -9.69 -29.22
C ALA A 24 10.54 -11.09 -29.54
N PRO A 25 10.95 -12.15 -28.82
CA PRO A 25 10.19 -13.37 -28.85
C PRO A 25 8.75 -13.03 -28.43
N PRO A 26 7.72 -13.57 -29.11
CA PRO A 26 6.36 -13.36 -28.68
C PRO A 26 6.26 -13.80 -27.22
N LEU A 27 5.78 -12.86 -26.39
CA LEU A 27 5.54 -13.13 -24.99
C LEU A 27 4.49 -14.25 -24.92
N PRO A 28 4.71 -15.31 -24.14
CA PRO A 28 3.73 -16.36 -24.01
C PRO A 28 2.44 -15.79 -23.41
N ASP A 29 1.33 -16.48 -23.65
CA ASP A 29 0.17 -16.34 -22.79
C ASP A 29 0.62 -16.67 -21.36
N LEU A 30 0.72 -15.66 -20.50
CA LEU A 30 0.87 -15.90 -19.08
C LEU A 30 -0.39 -16.62 -18.60
N PRO A 31 -0.32 -17.44 -17.52
CA PRO A 31 -1.51 -18.07 -16.97
C PRO A 31 -2.61 -17.02 -16.84
N THR A 32 -3.79 -17.31 -17.40
CA THR A 32 -4.96 -16.49 -17.10
C THR A 32 -5.03 -16.42 -15.58
N PRO A 33 -5.10 -15.24 -14.95
CA PRO A 33 -5.45 -15.16 -13.53
C PRO A 33 -6.77 -15.91 -13.40
N GLY A 34 -6.74 -17.14 -12.89
CA GLY A 34 -7.82 -18.09 -13.09
C GLY A 34 -9.06 -17.57 -12.42
N ARG A 35 -10.02 -17.01 -13.18
CA ARG A 35 -11.20 -16.29 -12.65
C ARG A 35 -10.89 -15.48 -11.38
N ALA A 36 -9.68 -14.89 -11.30
CA ALA A 36 -9.25 -14.17 -10.12
C ALA A 36 -10.02 -12.87 -10.14
N LEU A 37 -11.15 -12.86 -9.46
CA LEU A 37 -11.98 -11.70 -9.26
C LEU A 37 -11.19 -10.86 -8.23
N ILE A 38 -10.33 -9.98 -8.75
CA ILE A 38 -9.41 -9.19 -7.91
C ILE A 38 -10.25 -8.32 -6.99
N GLY A 39 -10.14 -8.60 -5.70
CA GLY A 39 -10.83 -7.85 -4.68
C GLY A 39 -12.35 -7.95 -4.78
N ILE A 40 -12.89 -9.17 -4.91
CA ILE A 40 -14.34 -9.42 -4.86
C ILE A 40 -14.95 -8.77 -3.62
N GLU A 41 -16.17 -8.31 -3.81
CA GLU A 41 -17.07 -7.86 -2.75
C GLU A 41 -17.58 -9.03 -1.87
N GLN A 42 -17.33 -10.29 -2.25
CA GLN A 42 -17.76 -11.43 -1.44
C GLN A 42 -16.87 -11.57 -0.20
N PRO A 43 -17.44 -11.57 1.01
CA PRO A 43 -16.66 -11.63 2.23
C PRO A 43 -15.95 -12.96 2.36
N ARG A 44 -14.71 -12.91 2.86
CA ARG A 44 -14.02 -14.10 3.31
C ARG A 44 -14.21 -14.26 4.81
N ALA A 45 -14.72 -15.39 5.25
CA ALA A 45 -14.70 -15.80 6.64
C ALA A 45 -13.26 -16.09 7.10
N ILE A 46 -12.93 -15.60 8.30
CA ILE A 46 -11.68 -15.87 8.99
C ILE A 46 -11.96 -16.37 10.41
N PRO A 47 -11.11 -17.25 10.94
CA PRO A 47 -11.21 -17.64 12.34
C PRO A 47 -11.21 -16.45 13.29
N ALA A 48 -12.06 -16.51 14.31
CA ALA A 48 -12.12 -15.51 15.36
C ALA A 48 -12.28 -16.15 16.74
N LEU A 49 -12.13 -15.33 17.78
CA LEU A 49 -12.27 -15.71 19.18
C LEU A 49 -12.99 -14.60 19.93
N GLY A 50 -13.79 -14.99 20.93
CA GLY A 50 -14.39 -14.05 21.87
C GLY A 50 -14.23 -14.53 23.31
N ASN A 51 -13.91 -13.61 24.20
CA ASN A 51 -13.84 -13.84 25.64
C ASN A 51 -14.49 -12.64 26.37
N PRO A 52 -15.78 -12.75 26.73
CA PRO A 52 -16.50 -11.68 27.40
C PRO A 52 -15.92 -11.30 28.76
N THR A 53 -15.40 -12.28 29.51
CA THR A 53 -14.91 -12.06 30.88
C THR A 53 -13.54 -11.38 30.89
N ALA A 54 -12.72 -11.59 29.85
CA ALA A 54 -11.49 -10.85 29.60
C ALA A 54 -11.71 -9.57 28.78
N GLY A 55 -12.90 -9.36 28.21
CA GLY A 55 -13.21 -8.22 27.36
C GLY A 55 -12.40 -8.23 26.05
N LEU A 56 -12.17 -9.41 25.46
CA LEU A 56 -11.28 -9.57 24.31
C LEU A 56 -11.93 -10.34 23.17
N TRP A 57 -11.98 -9.72 22.00
CA TRP A 57 -12.32 -10.38 20.74
C TRP A 57 -11.14 -10.30 19.79
N MET A 58 -10.89 -11.36 19.03
CA MET A 58 -9.76 -11.44 18.12
C MET A 58 -10.13 -12.11 16.81
N SER A 59 -9.86 -11.45 15.68
CA SER A 59 -9.89 -12.10 14.36
C SER A 59 -8.48 -12.49 13.95
N VAL A 60 -8.32 -13.66 13.34
CA VAL A 60 -7.01 -14.26 13.03
C VAL A 60 -6.88 -14.50 11.54
N SER A 61 -5.83 -13.94 10.94
CA SER A 61 -5.50 -14.11 9.52
C SER A 61 -4.13 -14.75 9.36
N ARG A 62 -3.99 -15.68 8.40
CA ARG A 62 -2.71 -16.35 8.14
C ARG A 62 -1.72 -15.40 7.45
N SER A 63 -0.48 -15.34 7.96
CA SER A 63 0.65 -14.57 7.38
C SER A 63 1.82 -15.50 7.00
N ARG A 64 2.76 -14.99 6.19
CA ARG A 64 4.06 -15.63 5.95
C ARG A 64 4.99 -15.64 7.17
N THR A 65 4.77 -14.76 8.15
CA THR A 65 5.61 -14.62 9.36
C THR A 65 4.92 -15.11 10.65
N GLY A 66 3.71 -15.65 10.56
CA GLY A 66 2.90 -16.07 11.71
C GLY A 66 1.41 -15.90 11.44
N ASN A 67 0.58 -15.78 12.47
CA ASN A 67 -0.81 -15.33 12.29
C ASN A 67 -0.90 -13.84 12.67
N SER A 68 -1.48 -13.04 11.79
CA SER A 68 -1.90 -11.66 12.09
C SER A 68 -3.17 -11.71 12.94
N ARG A 69 -3.27 -10.82 13.92
CA ARG A 69 -4.41 -10.76 14.86
C ARG A 69 -4.93 -9.35 14.97
N THR A 70 -6.19 -9.14 14.63
CA THR A 70 -6.93 -7.91 14.94
C THR A 70 -7.63 -8.10 16.26
N ARG A 71 -7.46 -7.17 17.20
CA ARG A 71 -8.04 -7.25 18.54
C ARG A 71 -9.04 -6.12 18.77
N VAL A 72 -10.18 -6.47 19.36
CA VAL A 72 -11.14 -5.51 19.92
C VAL A 72 -11.17 -5.69 21.43
N LYS A 73 -10.93 -4.60 22.16
CA LYS A 73 -11.09 -4.57 23.61
C LYS A 73 -12.48 -4.05 23.93
N MET A 74 -13.26 -4.86 24.64
CA MET A 74 -14.60 -4.55 25.09
C MET A 74 -14.62 -4.39 26.62
N PRO A 75 -15.57 -3.63 27.18
CA PRO A 75 -15.88 -3.70 28.59
C PRO A 75 -16.20 -5.15 28.98
N VAL A 76 -15.60 -5.63 30.06
CA VAL A 76 -15.80 -7.01 30.54
C VAL A 76 -17.26 -7.25 30.88
N THR A 77 -17.74 -8.45 30.56
CA THR A 77 -19.12 -8.87 30.78
C THR A 77 -19.19 -10.40 30.90
N GLN A 78 -20.39 -10.95 31.10
CA GLN A 78 -20.66 -12.39 31.10
C GLN A 78 -21.58 -12.73 29.92
N GLY A 79 -21.61 -14.01 29.53
CA GLY A 79 -22.51 -14.50 28.49
C GLY A 79 -21.77 -15.23 27.36
N VAL A 80 -22.50 -15.52 26.29
CA VAL A 80 -21.98 -16.21 25.11
C VAL A 80 -21.46 -15.16 24.11
N PRO A 81 -20.19 -15.19 23.73
CA PRO A 81 -19.66 -14.25 22.75
C PRO A 81 -20.16 -14.56 21.34
N LEU A 82 -20.35 -13.51 20.56
CA LEU A 82 -20.77 -13.55 19.16
C LEU A 82 -19.89 -12.61 18.33
N MET A 83 -19.93 -12.76 17.01
CA MET A 83 -19.29 -11.86 16.06
C MET A 83 -20.11 -11.82 14.78
N ALA A 84 -20.58 -10.63 14.39
CA ALA A 84 -21.46 -10.47 13.22
C ALA A 84 -21.39 -9.04 12.65
N ASP A 85 -21.85 -8.85 11.42
CA ASP A 85 -21.98 -7.52 10.81
C ASP A 85 -23.32 -6.88 11.19
N TRP A 86 -23.37 -6.28 12.38
CA TRP A 86 -24.63 -5.77 12.95
C TRP A 86 -25.23 -4.57 12.19
N ASN A 87 -24.42 -3.82 11.44
CA ASN A 87 -24.83 -2.59 10.76
C ASN A 87 -24.82 -2.69 9.23
N GLY A 88 -24.38 -3.81 8.66
CA GLY A 88 -24.33 -4.06 7.23
C GLY A 88 -23.21 -3.29 6.51
N ASP A 89 -22.13 -2.97 7.24
CA ASP A 89 -20.96 -2.31 6.64
C ASP A 89 -19.90 -3.30 6.16
N GLY A 90 -20.19 -4.59 6.30
CA GLY A 90 -19.38 -5.72 5.89
C GLY A 90 -18.34 -6.16 6.88
N VAL A 91 -18.24 -5.53 8.05
CA VAL A 91 -17.25 -5.86 9.06
C VAL A 91 -17.91 -6.54 10.24
N ALA A 92 -17.58 -7.82 10.43
CA ALA A 92 -18.04 -8.52 11.62
C ALA A 92 -17.40 -7.93 12.89
N THR A 93 -18.21 -7.65 13.89
CA THR A 93 -17.81 -6.96 15.13
C THR A 93 -18.39 -7.65 16.36
N PRO A 94 -17.83 -7.42 17.57
CA PRO A 94 -18.23 -8.14 18.77
C PRO A 94 -19.70 -8.03 19.15
N GLY A 95 -20.28 -9.15 19.60
CA GLY A 95 -21.56 -9.24 20.29
C GLY A 95 -21.46 -10.12 21.54
N VAL A 96 -22.43 -10.01 22.44
CA VAL A 96 -22.62 -10.94 23.56
C VAL A 96 -24.11 -11.16 23.81
N PHE A 97 -24.46 -12.41 24.12
CA PHE A 97 -25.80 -12.81 24.57
C PHE A 97 -25.76 -13.20 26.05
N THR A 98 -26.66 -12.61 26.85
CA THR A 98 -26.71 -12.84 28.30
C THR A 98 -28.17 -12.92 28.74
N GLY A 99 -28.68 -14.13 28.99
CA GLY A 99 -30.00 -14.33 29.59
C GLY A 99 -31.18 -13.76 28.80
N GLY A 100 -31.08 -13.68 27.47
CA GLY A 100 -32.09 -13.07 26.60
C GLY A 100 -31.71 -11.68 26.07
N ASP A 101 -30.74 -11.00 26.68
CA ASP A 101 -30.27 -9.69 26.20
C ASP A 101 -29.09 -9.82 25.23
N TRP A 102 -29.15 -9.07 24.15
CA TRP A 102 -28.11 -8.99 23.11
C TRP A 102 -27.46 -7.62 23.17
N LEU A 103 -26.15 -7.60 23.37
CA LEU A 103 -25.33 -6.38 23.33
C LEU A 103 -24.33 -6.48 22.19
N VAL A 104 -24.15 -5.39 21.43
CA VAL A 104 -23.28 -5.36 20.25
C VAL A 104 -22.39 -4.11 20.23
N THR A 105 -21.42 -4.08 19.34
CA THR A 105 -20.67 -2.88 18.95
C THR A 105 -20.44 -2.92 17.44
N ASN A 106 -20.35 -1.75 16.79
CA ASN A 106 -19.91 -1.63 15.39
C ASN A 106 -18.43 -1.20 15.28
N ALA A 107 -17.69 -1.24 16.39
CA ALA A 107 -16.27 -0.93 16.40
C ALA A 107 -15.44 -2.21 16.19
N ALA A 108 -14.67 -2.23 15.10
CA ALA A 108 -13.83 -3.36 14.73
C ALA A 108 -12.40 -3.32 15.30
N VAL A 109 -12.02 -2.21 15.94
CA VAL A 109 -10.74 -2.01 16.63
C VAL A 109 -10.87 -0.96 17.76
N GLY A 110 -9.96 -1.01 18.73
CA GLY A 110 -9.83 0.02 19.78
C GLY A 110 -10.69 -0.20 21.02
N SER A 111 -10.97 0.88 21.75
CA SER A 111 -11.76 0.89 22.99
C SER A 111 -13.24 1.09 22.70
N ALA A 112 -13.91 0.00 22.34
CA ALA A 112 -15.31 -0.03 22.00
C ALA A 112 -16.22 -0.06 23.25
N SER A 113 -17.52 0.18 23.07
CA SER A 113 -18.53 0.14 24.14
C SER A 113 -19.75 -0.66 23.72
N TRP A 114 -20.38 -1.34 24.68
CA TRP A 114 -21.62 -2.09 24.43
C TRP A 114 -22.81 -1.18 24.12
N GLN A 115 -23.63 -1.61 23.17
CA GLN A 115 -24.91 -1.01 22.80
C GLN A 115 -25.97 -2.10 22.89
N GLY A 116 -27.13 -1.78 23.48
CA GLY A 116 -28.26 -2.71 23.50
C GLY A 116 -28.81 -2.93 22.09
N PHE A 117 -28.93 -4.19 21.68
CA PHE A 117 -29.42 -4.58 20.36
C PHE A 117 -30.85 -5.14 20.42
N ALA A 118 -31.09 -6.09 21.32
CA ALA A 118 -32.35 -6.82 21.41
C ALA A 118 -32.56 -7.48 22.78
N SER A 119 -33.82 -7.72 23.14
CA SER A 119 -34.19 -8.70 24.17
C SER A 119 -34.99 -9.81 23.47
N PHE A 120 -34.35 -10.97 23.26
CA PHE A 120 -34.87 -12.10 22.49
C PHE A 120 -34.23 -13.41 22.95
N GLY A 121 -35.05 -14.42 23.24
CA GLY A 121 -34.58 -15.68 23.84
C GLY A 121 -34.58 -15.65 25.36
N SER A 122 -33.95 -16.66 25.95
CA SER A 122 -33.92 -16.91 27.39
C SER A 122 -32.62 -17.60 27.82
N ASP A 123 -32.36 -17.62 29.13
CA ASP A 123 -31.19 -18.31 29.65
C ASP A 123 -31.22 -19.82 29.30
N GLY A 124 -30.06 -20.35 28.91
CA GLY A 124 -29.90 -21.72 28.41
C GLY A 124 -30.14 -21.90 26.90
N ASP A 125 -30.59 -20.88 26.17
CA ASP A 125 -30.61 -20.91 24.71
C ASP A 125 -29.18 -20.82 24.13
N ILE A 126 -28.94 -21.50 23.01
CA ILE A 126 -27.71 -21.31 22.22
C ILE A 126 -27.96 -20.14 21.25
N PRO A 127 -27.26 -19.01 21.36
CA PRO A 127 -27.43 -17.88 20.45
C PRO A 127 -26.62 -18.09 19.17
N LEU A 128 -27.22 -17.74 18.02
CA LEU A 128 -26.58 -17.74 16.71
C LEU A 128 -26.89 -16.45 15.95
N THR A 129 -26.16 -16.22 14.88
CA THR A 129 -26.32 -15.06 13.99
C THR A 129 -26.06 -15.49 12.54
N GLY A 130 -26.65 -14.77 11.60
CA GLY A 130 -26.49 -14.94 10.16
C GLY A 130 -27.39 -13.97 9.41
N HIS A 131 -27.34 -13.97 8.08
CA HIS A 131 -28.14 -13.12 7.20
C HIS A 131 -29.36 -13.89 6.70
N ARG A 132 -30.49 -13.79 7.41
CA ARG A 132 -31.72 -14.52 7.05
C ARG A 132 -32.57 -13.76 6.03
N ASP A 133 -32.36 -12.46 5.92
CA ASP A 133 -32.84 -11.64 4.83
C ASP A 133 -31.69 -11.02 4.01
N SER A 134 -32.04 -10.34 2.91
CA SER A 134 -31.06 -9.74 2.00
C SER A 134 -30.80 -8.26 2.30
N ASP A 135 -30.98 -7.81 3.55
CA ASP A 135 -30.75 -6.41 3.94
C ASP A 135 -29.28 -6.08 4.27
N GLY A 136 -28.44 -7.12 4.35
CA GLY A 136 -27.00 -7.04 4.59
C GLY A 136 -26.60 -6.93 6.06
N LYS A 137 -27.54 -6.83 7.00
CA LYS A 137 -27.27 -6.82 8.44
C LYS A 137 -27.40 -8.22 9.02
N ALA A 138 -26.68 -8.45 10.10
CA ALA A 138 -26.80 -9.68 10.86
C ALA A 138 -28.15 -9.75 11.58
N ASP A 139 -28.83 -10.87 11.35
CA ASP A 139 -30.01 -11.30 12.08
C ASP A 139 -29.60 -12.21 13.26
N ILE A 140 -30.52 -12.44 14.20
CA ILE A 140 -30.25 -13.22 15.42
C ILE A 140 -31.15 -14.45 15.54
N ALA A 141 -30.62 -15.51 16.14
CA ALA A 141 -31.37 -16.73 16.39
C ALA A 141 -31.05 -17.34 17.76
N THR A 142 -31.97 -18.15 18.26
CA THR A 142 -31.78 -19.02 19.42
C THR A 142 -32.12 -20.46 19.06
N PHE A 143 -31.35 -21.40 19.57
CA PHE A 143 -31.58 -22.83 19.43
C PHE A 143 -31.71 -23.50 20.79
N ARG A 144 -32.73 -24.36 20.93
CA ARG A 144 -32.93 -25.24 22.09
C ARG A 144 -33.57 -26.55 21.64
N ASP A 145 -32.90 -27.67 21.87
CA ASP A 145 -33.44 -29.02 21.69
C ASP A 145 -34.12 -29.27 20.32
N GLY A 146 -33.50 -28.81 19.24
CA GLY A 146 -34.02 -28.96 17.87
C GLY A 146 -34.94 -27.83 17.40
N VAL A 147 -35.34 -26.92 18.31
CA VAL A 147 -36.21 -25.77 17.99
C VAL A 147 -35.35 -24.53 17.75
N TRP A 148 -35.58 -23.88 16.61
CA TRP A 148 -34.98 -22.61 16.24
C TRP A 148 -36.01 -21.49 16.40
N ASN A 149 -35.61 -20.37 16.99
CA ASN A 149 -36.34 -19.10 16.90
C ASN A 149 -35.41 -18.07 16.24
N TRP A 150 -35.79 -17.56 15.07
CA TRP A 150 -35.10 -16.49 14.37
C TRP A 150 -35.81 -15.17 14.59
N ARG A 151 -35.03 -14.09 14.59
CA ARG A 151 -35.50 -12.71 14.55
C ARG A 151 -34.65 -11.90 13.59
N ASP A 152 -35.28 -11.38 12.55
CA ASP A 152 -34.60 -10.50 11.59
C ASP A 152 -34.39 -9.08 12.13
N SER A 153 -33.61 -8.29 11.39
CA SER A 153 -33.20 -6.93 11.74
C SER A 153 -34.40 -5.97 11.84
N THR A 154 -35.51 -6.29 11.17
CA THR A 154 -36.79 -5.55 11.25
C THR A 154 -37.62 -5.94 12.47
N GLY A 155 -37.26 -7.03 13.14
CA GLY A 155 -37.88 -7.57 14.33
C GLY A 155 -38.94 -8.65 14.07
N ARG A 156 -39.14 -9.07 12.82
CA ARG A 156 -40.02 -10.21 12.49
C ARG A 156 -39.39 -11.49 13.01
N GLN A 157 -40.23 -12.39 13.53
CA GLN A 157 -39.80 -13.64 14.15
C GLN A 157 -40.36 -14.86 13.43
N GLU A 158 -39.58 -15.94 13.43
CA GLU A 158 -39.95 -17.23 12.87
C GLU A 158 -39.51 -18.35 13.82
N THR A 159 -40.36 -19.36 14.03
CA THR A 159 -40.05 -20.55 14.83
C THR A 159 -40.23 -21.79 13.99
N PHE A 160 -39.23 -22.67 13.97
CA PHE A 160 -39.26 -23.94 13.25
C PHE A 160 -38.41 -25.01 13.92
N VAL A 161 -38.59 -26.27 13.52
CA VAL A 161 -37.83 -27.42 14.04
C VAL A 161 -36.83 -27.88 12.99
N PHE A 162 -35.56 -27.93 13.37
CA PHE A 162 -34.49 -28.49 12.55
C PHE A 162 -33.37 -29.02 13.46
N GLY A 163 -33.30 -30.35 13.56
CA GLY A 163 -32.41 -31.07 14.48
C GLY A 163 -33.15 -31.71 15.64
N ASP A 164 -32.39 -32.35 16.51
CA ASP A 164 -32.87 -33.07 17.69
C ASP A 164 -32.13 -32.59 18.96
N THR A 165 -32.62 -33.00 20.13
CA THR A 165 -31.91 -32.81 21.41
C THR A 165 -30.48 -33.35 21.36
N GLY A 166 -29.51 -32.52 21.76
CA GLY A 166 -28.08 -32.87 21.79
C GLY A 166 -27.32 -32.55 20.50
N ASP A 167 -27.99 -32.09 19.45
CA ASP A 167 -27.33 -31.56 18.26
C ASP A 167 -26.68 -30.20 18.52
N ILE A 168 -25.58 -29.91 17.83
CA ILE A 168 -24.91 -28.60 17.88
C ILE A 168 -25.38 -27.75 16.69
N PRO A 169 -25.97 -26.58 16.90
CA PRO A 169 -26.45 -25.73 15.82
C PRO A 169 -25.29 -25.03 15.09
N VAL A 170 -25.43 -24.86 13.77
CA VAL A 170 -24.56 -24.07 12.90
C VAL A 170 -25.42 -23.30 11.91
N VAL A 171 -24.93 -22.17 11.40
CA VAL A 171 -25.63 -21.32 10.43
C VAL A 171 -24.66 -21.03 9.29
N GLY A 172 -25.14 -21.03 8.04
CA GLY A 172 -24.36 -20.57 6.91
C GLY A 172 -25.08 -20.64 5.57
N ASP A 173 -24.56 -19.93 4.57
CA ASP A 173 -25.04 -19.93 3.19
C ASP A 173 -24.50 -21.16 2.44
N TRP A 174 -25.14 -22.31 2.69
CA TRP A 174 -24.68 -23.59 2.14
C TRP A 174 -24.82 -23.69 0.61
N ASN A 175 -25.65 -22.84 -0.01
CA ASN A 175 -26.05 -22.95 -1.40
C ASN A 175 -25.50 -21.83 -2.30
N GLY A 176 -25.13 -20.68 -1.72
CA GLY A 176 -24.60 -19.48 -2.34
C GLY A 176 -25.65 -18.50 -2.86
N ASP A 177 -26.82 -18.41 -2.23
CA ASP A 177 -27.90 -17.50 -2.62
C ASP A 177 -27.89 -16.18 -1.84
N GLY A 178 -26.94 -16.02 -0.91
CA GLY A 178 -26.78 -14.86 -0.05
C GLY A 178 -27.65 -14.89 1.21
N VAL A 179 -28.33 -16.00 1.50
CA VAL A 179 -29.13 -16.20 2.70
C VAL A 179 -28.55 -17.34 3.53
N ASP A 180 -28.36 -17.08 4.82
CA ASP A 180 -27.91 -18.07 5.76
C ASP A 180 -29.04 -19.03 6.18
N ASP A 181 -28.70 -20.31 6.20
CA ASP A 181 -29.60 -21.42 6.48
C ASP A 181 -29.19 -22.20 7.75
N PRO A 182 -30.17 -22.72 8.51
CA PRO A 182 -29.90 -23.52 9.70
C PRO A 182 -29.24 -24.85 9.33
N GLY A 183 -28.29 -25.30 10.13
CA GLY A 183 -27.65 -26.60 10.07
C GLY A 183 -27.42 -27.18 11.47
N VAL A 184 -27.20 -28.50 11.56
CA VAL A 184 -26.86 -29.15 12.83
C VAL A 184 -25.73 -30.17 12.67
N VAL A 185 -24.95 -30.34 13.73
CA VAL A 185 -23.88 -31.33 13.82
C VAL A 185 -24.18 -32.36 14.90
N ARG A 186 -24.21 -33.63 14.49
CA ARG A 186 -24.45 -34.79 15.35
C ARG A 186 -23.22 -35.69 15.35
N GLY A 187 -22.43 -35.61 16.42
CA GLY A 187 -21.12 -36.27 16.46
C GLY A 187 -20.17 -35.65 15.43
N ARG A 188 -19.94 -36.33 14.30
CA ARG A 188 -19.16 -35.81 13.15
C ARG A 188 -19.98 -35.71 11.86
N THR A 189 -21.28 -36.02 11.93
CA THR A 189 -22.22 -35.92 10.82
C THR A 189 -22.82 -34.52 10.81
N TRP A 190 -22.61 -33.78 9.73
CA TRP A 190 -23.23 -32.50 9.45
C TRP A 190 -24.54 -32.74 8.69
N ILE A 191 -25.60 -32.04 9.08
CA ILE A 191 -26.93 -32.11 8.45
C ILE A 191 -27.32 -30.69 8.08
N VAL A 192 -27.42 -30.41 6.78
CA VAL A 192 -27.71 -29.08 6.22
C VAL A 192 -28.81 -29.17 5.16
N PRO A 193 -29.53 -28.09 4.85
CA PRO A 193 -30.52 -28.05 3.77
C PRO A 193 -29.90 -28.37 2.41
N ARG A 194 -30.70 -28.93 1.50
CA ARG A 194 -30.28 -29.07 0.10
C ARG A 194 -30.38 -27.73 -0.63
N PRO A 195 -29.53 -27.46 -1.64
CA PRO A 195 -29.60 -26.23 -2.43
C PRO A 195 -30.94 -25.92 -3.10
N ASN A 196 -31.78 -26.93 -3.33
CA ASN A 196 -33.10 -26.76 -3.93
C ASN A 196 -34.23 -26.63 -2.87
N GLY A 197 -33.88 -26.55 -1.58
CA GLY A 197 -34.83 -26.47 -0.47
C GLY A 197 -35.58 -27.78 -0.14
N GLU A 198 -35.35 -28.85 -0.89
CA GLU A 198 -36.08 -30.12 -0.71
C GLU A 198 -35.33 -31.09 0.19
N GLY A 199 -35.60 -31.00 1.49
CA GLY A 199 -35.05 -31.89 2.51
C GLY A 199 -33.57 -31.59 2.85
N THR A 200 -32.89 -32.59 3.40
CA THR A 200 -31.53 -32.41 3.96
C THR A 200 -30.45 -33.16 3.17
N ARG A 201 -29.22 -32.70 3.35
CA ARG A 201 -27.98 -33.36 2.96
C ARG A 201 -27.20 -33.68 4.24
N SER A 202 -26.61 -34.87 4.29
CA SER A 202 -25.71 -35.26 5.37
C SER A 202 -24.33 -35.64 4.84
N PHE A 203 -23.29 -35.21 5.56
CA PHE A 203 -21.91 -35.55 5.24
C PHE A 203 -21.06 -35.62 6.52
N GLU A 204 -19.89 -36.24 6.42
CA GLU A 204 -18.97 -36.41 7.55
C GLU A 204 -17.83 -35.39 7.47
N PHE A 205 -17.58 -34.67 8.57
CA PHE A 205 -16.43 -33.76 8.67
C PHE A 205 -16.00 -33.58 10.13
N GLY A 206 -14.68 -33.56 10.36
CA GLY A 206 -14.12 -33.50 11.71
C GLY A 206 -14.11 -34.84 12.44
N ALA A 207 -13.94 -34.78 13.76
CA ALA A 207 -13.91 -35.89 14.69
C ALA A 207 -14.79 -35.58 15.91
N ALA A 208 -15.15 -36.61 16.68
CA ALA A 208 -15.91 -36.44 17.90
C ALA A 208 -15.16 -35.54 18.90
N GLY A 209 -15.85 -34.53 19.44
CA GLY A 209 -15.27 -33.55 20.37
C GLY A 209 -14.68 -32.31 19.69
N ASP A 210 -14.62 -32.26 18.36
CA ASP A 210 -14.30 -31.04 17.64
C ASP A 210 -15.43 -29.99 17.80
N ILE A 211 -15.08 -28.70 17.82
CA ILE A 211 -16.06 -27.60 17.87
C ILE A 211 -16.40 -27.18 16.43
N PRO A 212 -17.66 -27.30 15.97
CA PRO A 212 -18.05 -26.95 14.61
C PRO A 212 -18.19 -25.44 14.42
N ILE A 213 -17.81 -24.97 13.24
CA ILE A 213 -17.97 -23.60 12.75
C ILE A 213 -18.29 -23.62 11.25
N ALA A 214 -18.91 -22.58 10.70
CA ALA A 214 -19.22 -22.48 9.28
C ALA A 214 -18.89 -21.08 8.76
N GLY A 215 -18.46 -21.01 7.50
CA GLY A 215 -18.16 -19.74 6.85
C GLY A 215 -17.52 -19.90 5.48
N ASP A 216 -17.53 -18.83 4.69
CA ASP A 216 -16.91 -18.79 3.38
C ASP A 216 -15.39 -18.63 3.48
N TRP A 217 -14.69 -19.76 3.58
CA TRP A 217 -13.25 -19.78 3.83
C TRP A 217 -12.40 -19.39 2.62
N ASP A 218 -12.96 -19.40 1.41
CA ASP A 218 -12.25 -19.14 0.16
C ASP A 218 -12.88 -18.07 -0.77
N ALA A 219 -13.88 -17.35 -0.27
CA ALA A 219 -14.58 -16.24 -0.90
C ALA A 219 -15.30 -16.66 -2.21
N ASP A 220 -15.85 -17.87 -2.25
CA ASP A 220 -16.62 -18.37 -3.40
C ASP A 220 -18.12 -18.03 -3.32
N GLY A 221 -18.53 -17.37 -2.24
CA GLY A 221 -19.90 -17.00 -1.90
C GLY A 221 -20.69 -18.13 -1.25
N LYS A 222 -20.03 -19.22 -0.80
CA LYS A 222 -20.68 -20.34 -0.11
C LYS A 222 -19.96 -20.70 1.17
N ASP A 223 -20.75 -21.01 2.18
CA ASP A 223 -20.20 -21.46 3.44
C ASP A 223 -19.76 -22.92 3.39
N GLY A 224 -18.53 -23.15 3.87
CA GLY A 224 -17.93 -24.46 4.04
C GLY A 224 -17.90 -24.88 5.51
N PRO A 225 -17.87 -26.20 5.79
CA PRO A 225 -17.75 -26.69 7.16
C PRO A 225 -16.33 -26.46 7.70
N GLY A 226 -16.24 -26.09 8.98
CA GLY A 226 -14.99 -25.92 9.70
C GLY A 226 -15.05 -26.57 11.08
N VAL A 227 -13.89 -26.97 11.62
CA VAL A 227 -13.79 -27.50 12.98
C VAL A 227 -12.56 -26.98 13.72
N VAL A 228 -12.71 -26.76 15.03
CA VAL A 228 -11.60 -26.50 15.95
C VAL A 228 -11.31 -27.75 16.76
N ARG A 229 -10.08 -28.26 16.62
CA ARG A 229 -9.59 -29.47 17.26
C ARG A 229 -8.50 -29.16 18.28
N ASP A 230 -8.58 -29.82 19.43
CA ASP A 230 -7.63 -29.72 20.55
C ASP A 230 -7.32 -28.27 20.95
N ASN A 231 -8.34 -27.40 20.90
CA ASN A 231 -8.25 -25.97 21.20
C ASN A 231 -7.10 -25.25 20.46
N GLN A 232 -6.69 -25.68 19.27
CA GLN A 232 -5.64 -24.97 18.52
C GLN A 232 -5.64 -25.16 17.00
N ARG A 233 -6.20 -26.27 16.48
CA ARG A 233 -6.16 -26.60 15.06
C ARG A 233 -7.49 -26.26 14.41
N TRP A 234 -7.48 -25.28 13.51
CA TRP A 234 -8.62 -24.87 12.71
C TRP A 234 -8.53 -25.54 11.35
N ILE A 235 -9.47 -26.43 11.05
CA ILE A 235 -9.53 -27.20 9.80
C ILE A 235 -10.76 -26.72 9.05
N LEU A 236 -10.55 -26.08 7.90
CA LEU A 236 -11.58 -25.31 7.18
C LEU A 236 -11.75 -25.92 5.78
N ALA A 237 -12.84 -26.64 5.54
CA ALA A 237 -13.14 -27.23 4.23
C ALA A 237 -13.84 -26.20 3.33
N ARG A 238 -13.42 -26.14 2.07
CA ARG A 238 -13.95 -25.15 1.11
C ARG A 238 -15.42 -25.32 0.75
N SER A 239 -15.94 -26.54 0.84
CA SER A 239 -17.31 -26.82 0.39
C SER A 239 -17.90 -28.04 1.08
N VAL A 240 -19.22 -28.02 1.27
CA VAL A 240 -20.03 -29.16 1.69
C VAL A 240 -19.96 -30.37 0.74
N THR A 241 -19.41 -30.21 -0.47
CA THR A 241 -19.23 -31.30 -1.46
C THR A 241 -17.78 -31.78 -1.61
N LYS A 242 -16.81 -31.03 -1.08
CA LYS A 242 -15.37 -31.32 -1.15
C LYS A 242 -14.75 -31.15 0.23
N THR A 243 -15.13 -32.02 1.15
CA THR A 243 -14.76 -31.94 2.56
C THR A 243 -13.31 -32.34 2.84
N ASP A 244 -12.60 -32.84 1.83
CA ASP A 244 -11.17 -33.20 1.86
C ASP A 244 -10.25 -32.05 1.41
N ASP A 245 -10.75 -31.07 0.64
CA ASP A 245 -10.03 -29.86 0.27
C ASP A 245 -10.10 -28.84 1.42
N VAL A 246 -9.10 -28.93 2.31
CA VAL A 246 -9.04 -28.16 3.55
C VAL A 246 -7.87 -27.17 3.56
N SER A 247 -8.12 -26.01 4.15
CA SER A 247 -7.06 -25.14 4.67
C SER A 247 -6.93 -25.34 6.18
N GLN A 248 -5.68 -25.22 6.68
CA GLN A 248 -5.40 -25.34 8.11
C GLN A 248 -4.71 -24.08 8.64
N ILE A 249 -5.13 -23.66 9.82
CA ILE A 249 -4.54 -22.58 10.59
C ILE A 249 -4.33 -23.09 12.02
N VAL A 250 -3.16 -22.81 12.59
CA VAL A 250 -2.84 -23.20 13.97
C VAL A 250 -2.78 -21.95 14.82
N PHE A 251 -3.72 -21.81 15.75
CA PHE A 251 -3.62 -20.87 16.86
C PHE A 251 -4.45 -21.34 18.04
N ARG A 252 -3.88 -21.18 19.23
CA ARG A 252 -4.47 -21.62 20.49
C ARG A 252 -5.73 -20.82 20.84
N VAL A 253 -6.73 -21.55 21.33
CA VAL A 253 -7.92 -21.08 22.04
C VAL A 253 -7.59 -21.21 23.53
N GLU A 254 -7.44 -20.08 24.21
CA GLU A 254 -7.12 -20.02 25.63
C GLU A 254 -8.36 -20.26 26.50
N GLU A 255 -8.13 -20.45 27.81
CA GLU A 255 -9.22 -20.63 28.76
C GLU A 255 -10.19 -19.43 28.76
N GLY A 256 -11.49 -19.71 28.65
CA GLY A 256 -12.54 -18.70 28.56
C GLY A 256 -12.75 -18.10 27.16
N GLU A 257 -11.95 -18.47 26.16
CA GLU A 257 -12.19 -18.09 24.76
C GLU A 257 -13.14 -19.09 24.09
N SER A 258 -14.09 -18.57 23.32
CA SER A 258 -14.92 -19.38 22.42
C SER A 258 -14.49 -19.19 20.98
N PRO A 259 -14.37 -20.27 20.17
CA PRO A 259 -14.22 -20.17 18.73
C PRO A 259 -15.39 -19.42 18.10
N LEU A 260 -15.07 -18.46 17.24
CA LEU A 260 -16.01 -17.68 16.45
C LEU A 260 -15.58 -17.65 14.99
N VAL A 261 -16.47 -17.11 14.16
CA VAL A 261 -16.19 -16.78 12.76
C VAL A 261 -16.31 -15.28 12.60
N GLY A 262 -15.26 -14.65 12.09
CA GLY A 262 -15.27 -13.25 11.70
C GLY A 262 -15.31 -13.12 10.18
N LEU A 263 -15.71 -11.95 9.68
CA LEU A 263 -15.66 -11.63 8.26
C LEU A 263 -14.54 -10.62 7.99
N GLN A 264 -13.78 -10.81 6.91
CA GLN A 264 -13.01 -9.71 6.32
C GLN A 264 -13.95 -8.87 5.47
N SER A 265 -14.01 -7.56 5.75
CA SER A 265 -14.85 -6.53 5.09
C SER A 265 -15.56 -6.99 3.81
N SER A 266 -16.89 -7.08 3.84
CA SER A 266 -17.74 -7.38 2.69
C SER A 266 -18.15 -6.15 1.85
N ALA A 267 -18.10 -4.93 2.40
CA ALA A 267 -18.57 -3.75 1.68
C ALA A 267 -17.46 -3.07 0.85
N PRO A 268 -17.79 -2.53 -0.35
CA PRO A 268 -16.88 -1.69 -1.13
C PRO A 268 -16.49 -0.40 -0.40
N GLY A 269 -15.46 -0.49 0.45
CA GLY A 269 -14.85 0.67 1.06
C GLY A 269 -14.68 0.62 2.58
N ALA A 270 -15.29 -0.29 3.33
CA ALA A 270 -15.09 -0.33 4.78
C ALA A 270 -13.77 -1.02 5.13
N CYS A 271 -12.82 -0.30 5.71
CA CYS A 271 -11.60 -0.91 6.21
C CYS A 271 -11.95 -1.69 7.50
N PRO A 272 -11.71 -3.01 7.56
CA PRO A 272 -12.09 -3.84 8.72
C PRO A 272 -11.34 -3.47 10.00
N THR A 273 -10.32 -2.64 9.89
CA THR A 273 -9.49 -2.19 11.01
C THR A 273 -9.57 -0.68 11.23
N ALA A 274 -10.48 0.02 10.55
CA ALA A 274 -10.68 1.45 10.76
C ALA A 274 -11.33 1.75 12.11
N THR A 275 -10.83 2.77 12.79
CA THR A 275 -11.55 3.33 13.95
C THR A 275 -12.68 4.26 13.49
N ALA A 276 -13.75 4.38 14.28
CA ALA A 276 -14.81 5.35 14.01
C ALA A 276 -14.30 6.81 13.96
N ALA A 277 -13.22 7.13 14.69
CA ALA A 277 -12.59 8.44 14.63
C ALA A 277 -11.88 8.67 13.29
N ALA A 278 -11.14 7.67 12.80
CA ALA A 278 -10.47 7.71 11.51
C ALA A 278 -11.48 7.83 10.35
N GLU A 279 -12.58 7.09 10.40
CA GLU A 279 -13.69 7.19 9.44
C GLU A 279 -14.24 8.61 9.35
N ARG A 280 -14.56 9.21 10.50
CA ARG A 280 -15.08 10.58 10.55
C ARG A 280 -14.08 11.59 10.00
N PHE A 281 -12.81 11.45 10.38
CA PHE A 281 -11.73 12.31 9.90
C PHE A 281 -11.57 12.19 8.38
N GLY A 282 -11.36 10.98 7.85
CA GLY A 282 -11.17 10.75 6.42
C GLY A 282 -12.36 11.25 5.57
N LYS A 283 -13.59 11.04 6.05
CA LYS A 283 -14.80 11.49 5.34
C LYS A 283 -14.90 13.02 5.20
N VAL A 284 -14.36 13.76 6.17
CA VAL A 284 -14.21 15.22 6.09
C VAL A 284 -13.07 15.59 5.16
N GLU A 285 -11.90 14.98 5.35
CA GLU A 285 -10.69 15.28 4.59
C GLU A 285 -10.87 15.07 3.08
N GLN A 286 -11.48 13.97 2.66
CA GLN A 286 -11.63 13.69 1.22
C GLN A 286 -12.49 14.73 0.48
N ARG A 287 -13.39 15.45 1.17
CA ARG A 287 -14.20 16.52 0.56
C ARG A 287 -13.38 17.75 0.22
N LYS A 288 -12.23 17.93 0.88
CA LYS A 288 -11.29 19.02 0.65
C LYS A 288 -10.33 18.72 -0.51
N VAL A 289 -10.30 17.49 -1.02
CA VAL A 289 -9.38 17.09 -2.10
C VAL A 289 -9.91 17.52 -3.47
N ARG A 290 -9.04 18.14 -4.27
CA ARG A 290 -9.29 18.45 -5.68
C ARG A 290 -8.64 17.38 -6.58
N PRO A 291 -9.37 16.77 -7.55
CA PRO A 291 -8.77 15.83 -8.50
C PRO A 291 -7.63 16.44 -9.34
N PRO A 292 -6.62 15.64 -9.72
CA PRO A 292 -5.44 16.14 -10.45
C PRO A 292 -5.75 16.44 -11.92
N LEU A 293 -4.92 17.27 -12.54
CA LEU A 293 -4.75 17.28 -13.99
C LEU A 293 -3.99 16.03 -14.45
N LEU A 294 -4.49 15.39 -15.50
CA LEU A 294 -3.95 14.13 -16.03
C LEU A 294 -3.64 14.26 -17.54
N PRO A 295 -2.50 14.89 -17.89
CA PRO A 295 -2.10 14.99 -19.29
C PRO A 295 -1.88 13.59 -19.87
N GLN A 296 -2.35 13.38 -21.11
CA GLN A 296 -2.16 12.11 -21.80
C GLN A 296 -0.71 11.98 -22.29
N GLY A 297 -0.21 10.75 -22.32
CA GLY A 297 1.11 10.42 -22.84
C GLY A 297 1.28 10.84 -24.30
N THR A 298 2.53 11.11 -24.69
CA THR A 298 2.88 11.66 -26.00
C THR A 298 4.03 10.91 -26.63
N ARG A 299 4.06 10.82 -27.96
CA ARG A 299 5.17 10.23 -28.72
C ARG A 299 6.43 11.11 -28.73
N LEU A 300 6.34 12.33 -28.23
CA LEU A 300 7.45 13.28 -28.16
C LEU A 300 8.42 12.99 -27.00
N ILE A 301 8.14 11.98 -26.18
CA ILE A 301 9.04 11.53 -25.11
C ILE A 301 10.23 10.81 -25.76
N PRO A 302 11.49 11.22 -25.50
CA PRO A 302 12.66 10.43 -25.92
C PRO A 302 12.58 9.00 -25.35
N GLY A 303 12.81 7.99 -26.20
CA GLY A 303 12.64 6.58 -25.80
C GLY A 303 11.17 6.15 -25.61
N TYR A 304 10.20 6.89 -26.16
CA TYR A 304 8.77 6.61 -26.00
C TYR A 304 8.39 5.14 -26.25
N GLN A 305 8.94 4.52 -27.30
CA GLN A 305 8.57 3.15 -27.68
C GLN A 305 9.01 2.16 -26.61
N GLU A 306 10.24 2.33 -26.12
CA GLU A 306 10.88 1.53 -25.08
C GLU A 306 10.18 1.73 -23.72
N ILE A 307 9.89 2.97 -23.33
CA ILE A 307 9.18 3.29 -22.08
C ILE A 307 7.79 2.66 -22.08
N ASN A 308 7.00 2.87 -23.14
CA ASN A 308 5.64 2.32 -23.23
C ASN A 308 5.63 0.79 -23.20
N ALA A 309 6.50 0.16 -24.00
CA ALA A 309 6.57 -1.30 -24.08
C ALA A 309 7.05 -1.90 -22.75
N THR A 310 8.04 -1.28 -22.10
CA THR A 310 8.56 -1.72 -20.81
C THR A 310 7.50 -1.63 -19.72
N LEU A 311 6.77 -0.53 -19.68
CA LEU A 311 5.69 -0.32 -18.71
C LEU A 311 4.56 -1.35 -18.90
N ARG A 312 4.14 -1.61 -20.14
CA ARG A 312 3.08 -2.59 -20.44
C ARG A 312 3.47 -4.02 -20.08
N ASP A 313 4.64 -4.46 -20.54
CA ASP A 313 5.13 -5.82 -20.30
C ASP A 313 5.49 -6.04 -18.82
N GLY A 314 6.06 -5.02 -18.18
CA GLY A 314 6.42 -5.05 -16.77
C GLY A 314 5.21 -5.08 -15.87
N MET A 315 4.18 -4.25 -16.15
CA MET A 315 2.92 -4.27 -15.42
C MET A 315 2.22 -5.62 -15.55
N ARG A 316 2.23 -6.21 -16.76
CA ARG A 316 1.72 -7.56 -16.97
C ARG A 316 2.46 -8.59 -16.10
N GLY A 317 3.80 -8.52 -16.06
CA GLY A 317 4.63 -9.40 -15.25
C GLY A 317 4.32 -9.27 -13.75
N VAL A 318 4.30 -8.04 -13.24
CA VAL A 318 4.00 -7.73 -11.83
C VAL A 318 2.61 -8.22 -11.44
N MET A 319 1.57 -7.94 -12.25
CA MET A 319 0.21 -8.42 -11.97
C MET A 319 0.15 -9.93 -11.94
N VAL A 320 0.76 -10.63 -12.91
CA VAL A 320 0.73 -12.09 -12.93
C VAL A 320 1.46 -12.66 -11.71
N THR A 321 2.66 -12.18 -11.38
CA THR A 321 3.38 -12.60 -10.18
C THR A 321 2.57 -12.39 -8.91
N ASP A 322 1.88 -11.25 -8.78
CA ASP A 322 1.04 -11.00 -7.63
C ASP A 322 -0.14 -11.95 -7.55
N LEU A 323 -0.86 -12.14 -8.64
CA LEU A 323 -2.11 -12.89 -8.66
C LEU A 323 -1.91 -14.41 -8.64
N THR A 324 -0.76 -14.92 -9.10
CA THR A 324 -0.50 -16.38 -9.18
C THR A 324 0.52 -16.90 -8.18
N ASP A 325 1.27 -16.02 -7.51
CA ASP A 325 2.33 -16.43 -6.57
C ASP A 325 2.28 -15.60 -5.28
N ARG A 326 2.63 -14.31 -5.33
CA ARG A 326 2.84 -13.51 -4.10
C ARG A 326 1.58 -13.37 -3.25
N LEU A 327 0.45 -13.10 -3.88
CA LEU A 327 -0.83 -12.78 -3.23
C LEU A 327 -1.96 -13.71 -3.69
N GLN A 328 -1.64 -14.88 -4.26
CA GLN A 328 -2.63 -15.82 -4.81
C GLN A 328 -3.75 -16.17 -3.82
N THR A 329 -3.44 -16.29 -2.53
CA THR A 329 -4.41 -16.64 -1.47
C THR A 329 -5.24 -15.45 -0.96
N ARG A 330 -5.04 -14.27 -1.56
CA ARG A 330 -5.59 -12.98 -1.12
C ARG A 330 -6.35 -12.27 -2.24
N THR A 331 -6.23 -12.75 -3.48
CA THR A 331 -6.81 -12.09 -4.66
C THR A 331 -8.32 -11.91 -4.54
N MET A 332 -9.00 -12.75 -3.77
CA MET A 332 -10.45 -12.68 -3.57
C MET A 332 -10.85 -11.74 -2.42
N MET A 333 -9.90 -11.28 -1.60
CA MET A 333 -10.19 -10.44 -0.44
C MET A 333 -10.45 -9.00 -0.86
N ALA A 334 -11.53 -8.38 -0.37
CA ALA A 334 -11.76 -6.95 -0.54
C ALA A 334 -10.54 -6.14 -0.06
N TYR A 335 -10.08 -6.39 1.16
CA TYR A 335 -8.84 -5.86 1.71
C TYR A 335 -7.90 -7.00 2.04
N TYR A 336 -6.64 -6.92 1.60
CA TYR A 336 -5.60 -7.81 2.13
C TYR A 336 -4.74 -7.05 3.13
N ASP A 337 -4.24 -7.73 4.16
CA ASP A 337 -3.25 -7.14 5.07
C ASP A 337 -1.88 -7.10 4.36
N PRO A 338 -1.37 -5.93 3.94
CA PRO A 338 -0.09 -5.87 3.24
C PRO A 338 1.08 -6.22 4.16
N LEU A 339 1.00 -5.87 5.45
CA LEU A 339 2.05 -6.08 6.43
C LEU A 339 2.30 -7.57 6.67
N SER A 340 1.27 -8.39 6.49
CA SER A 340 1.41 -9.85 6.56
C SER A 340 2.07 -10.50 5.32
N SER A 341 2.35 -9.75 4.25
CA SER A 341 2.85 -10.30 2.99
C SER A 341 4.37 -10.49 2.95
N GLU A 342 5.12 -9.74 3.76
CA GLU A 342 6.58 -9.72 3.76
C GLU A 342 7.12 -9.54 5.21
N PRO A 343 8.39 -9.90 5.48
CA PRO A 343 8.98 -9.81 6.83
C PRO A 343 9.14 -8.40 7.38
N SER A 344 9.20 -7.39 6.52
CA SER A 344 9.34 -6.00 6.93
C SER A 344 8.23 -5.14 6.32
N THR A 345 7.81 -4.12 7.09
CA THR A 345 6.83 -3.12 6.67
C THR A 345 7.24 -2.43 5.38
N GLU A 346 8.52 -2.08 5.24
CA GLU A 346 9.07 -1.44 4.03
C GLU A 346 8.84 -2.33 2.81
N GLU A 347 9.24 -3.60 2.86
CA GLU A 347 9.10 -4.51 1.72
C GLU A 347 7.62 -4.77 1.37
N ALA A 348 6.77 -4.92 2.38
CA ALA A 348 5.34 -5.13 2.23
C ALA A 348 4.64 -3.97 1.51
N ILE A 349 4.89 -2.74 1.98
CA ILE A 349 4.21 -1.55 1.50
C ILE A 349 4.80 -1.07 0.18
N ARG A 350 6.14 -0.99 0.06
CA ARG A 350 6.81 -0.51 -1.16
C ARG A 350 6.38 -1.27 -2.41
N ARG A 351 6.39 -2.61 -2.36
CA ARG A 351 6.02 -3.45 -3.53
C ARG A 351 4.62 -3.12 -4.01
N SER A 352 3.69 -3.08 -3.07
CA SER A 352 2.28 -2.84 -3.32
C SER A 352 2.03 -1.40 -3.81
N ALA A 353 2.71 -0.42 -3.20
CA ALA A 353 2.60 0.99 -3.59
C ALA A 353 3.15 1.23 -5.01
N ASN A 354 4.34 0.71 -5.33
CA ASN A 354 4.95 0.86 -6.64
C ASN A 354 4.12 0.20 -7.76
N ALA A 355 3.55 -0.98 -7.48
CA ALA A 355 2.63 -1.64 -8.40
C ALA A 355 1.35 -0.81 -8.62
N ALA A 356 0.78 -0.27 -7.54
CA ALA A 356 -0.41 0.59 -7.61
C ALA A 356 -0.17 1.86 -8.43
N LEU A 357 0.95 2.57 -8.21
CA LEU A 357 1.28 3.78 -8.96
C LEU A 357 1.53 3.49 -10.44
N SER A 358 2.25 2.41 -10.74
CA SER A 358 2.50 1.98 -12.13
C SER A 358 1.19 1.68 -12.86
N ALA A 359 0.29 0.94 -12.21
CA ALA A 359 -1.03 0.63 -12.75
C ALA A 359 -1.91 1.88 -12.92
N ALA A 360 -1.92 2.79 -11.94
CA ALA A 360 -2.66 4.03 -11.98
C ALA A 360 -2.19 4.96 -13.11
N ILE A 361 -0.88 5.13 -13.30
CA ILE A 361 -0.30 5.91 -14.41
C ILE A 361 -0.68 5.28 -15.75
N LEU A 362 -0.49 3.96 -15.90
CA LEU A 362 -0.82 3.26 -17.14
C LEU A 362 -2.32 3.38 -17.47
N TYR A 363 -3.20 3.23 -16.47
CA TYR A 363 -4.65 3.38 -16.64
C TYR A 363 -5.03 4.80 -17.08
N SER A 364 -4.53 5.81 -16.39
CA SER A 364 -5.00 7.20 -16.51
C SER A 364 -4.38 8.00 -17.65
N THR A 365 -3.17 7.64 -18.11
CA THR A 365 -2.39 8.50 -19.02
C THR A 365 -1.91 7.84 -20.30
N SER A 366 -2.24 6.57 -20.58
CA SER A 366 -1.67 5.85 -21.75
C SER A 366 -2.68 5.41 -22.81
N GLY A 367 -3.98 5.70 -22.62
CA GLY A 367 -5.04 5.13 -23.47
C GLY A 367 -5.11 3.60 -23.39
N TYR A 368 -4.71 2.99 -22.28
CA TYR A 368 -4.71 1.53 -22.10
C TYR A 368 -6.11 0.93 -22.30
N ILE A 369 -6.23 -0.03 -23.23
CA ILE A 369 -7.47 -0.78 -23.48
C ILE A 369 -7.32 -2.22 -22.96
N LYS A 370 -6.29 -2.93 -23.44
CA LYS A 370 -6.01 -4.33 -23.12
C LYS A 370 -4.57 -4.68 -23.48
N ASP A 371 -3.95 -5.58 -22.72
CA ASP A 371 -2.69 -6.25 -23.04
C ASP A 371 -2.76 -7.71 -22.60
N ASN A 372 -2.56 -8.66 -23.53
CA ASN A 372 -2.49 -10.10 -23.26
C ASN A 372 -3.47 -10.60 -22.17
N ARG A 373 -4.77 -10.34 -22.40
CA ARG A 373 -5.93 -10.67 -21.53
C ARG A 373 -6.12 -9.80 -20.29
N ILE A 374 -5.15 -8.99 -19.86
CA ILE A 374 -5.37 -7.95 -18.86
C ILE A 374 -6.17 -6.82 -19.49
N THR A 375 -7.41 -6.66 -19.05
CA THR A 375 -8.29 -5.59 -19.52
C THR A 375 -8.05 -4.29 -18.74
N ARG A 376 -8.49 -3.16 -19.29
CA ARG A 376 -8.51 -1.88 -18.57
C ARG A 376 -9.22 -1.99 -17.21
N LYS A 377 -10.33 -2.74 -17.13
CA LYS A 377 -11.04 -2.97 -15.86
C LYS A 377 -10.17 -3.74 -14.86
N MET A 378 -9.54 -4.84 -15.29
CA MET A 378 -8.65 -5.62 -14.42
C MET A 378 -7.48 -4.79 -13.90
N LEU A 379 -6.90 -3.92 -14.73
CA LEU A 379 -5.84 -2.99 -14.31
C LEU A 379 -6.34 -2.01 -13.25
N LEU A 380 -7.55 -1.47 -13.42
CA LEU A 380 -8.18 -0.57 -12.45
C LEU A 380 -8.47 -1.31 -11.13
N ASP A 381 -9.10 -2.48 -11.20
CA ASP A 381 -9.43 -3.28 -10.02
C ASP A 381 -8.16 -3.63 -9.22
N TYR A 382 -7.09 -4.01 -9.91
CA TYR A 382 -5.79 -4.27 -9.31
C TYR A 382 -5.18 -3.04 -8.62
N ALA A 383 -5.20 -1.88 -9.28
CA ALA A 383 -4.71 -0.64 -8.69
C ALA A 383 -5.51 -0.26 -7.44
N ARG A 384 -6.86 -0.29 -7.53
CA ARG A 384 -7.76 0.01 -6.42
C ARG A 384 -7.58 -0.93 -5.25
N TRP A 385 -7.43 -2.23 -5.51
CA TRP A 385 -7.21 -3.26 -4.50
C TRP A 385 -5.93 -3.01 -3.67
N HIS A 386 -4.83 -2.63 -4.33
CA HIS A 386 -3.62 -2.21 -3.62
C HIS A 386 -3.82 -0.90 -2.85
N ILE A 387 -4.40 0.12 -3.47
CA ILE A 387 -4.63 1.44 -2.83
C ILE A 387 -5.45 1.31 -1.55
N ARG A 388 -6.60 0.61 -1.62
CA ARG A 388 -7.49 0.43 -0.47
C ARG A 388 -6.85 -0.41 0.64
N SER A 389 -6.10 -1.45 0.27
CA SER A 389 -5.41 -2.32 1.25
C SER A 389 -4.27 -1.59 1.98
N ILE A 390 -3.46 -0.82 1.24
CA ILE A 390 -2.35 -0.02 1.80
C ILE A 390 -2.88 1.08 2.72
N SER A 391 -3.88 1.84 2.26
CA SER A 391 -4.46 2.94 3.04
C SER A 391 -5.23 2.45 4.26
N CYS A 392 -5.95 1.32 4.16
CA CYS A 392 -6.58 0.66 5.29
C CYS A 392 -5.54 0.26 6.35
N ALA A 393 -4.43 -0.37 5.95
CA ALA A 393 -3.40 -0.80 6.90
C ALA A 393 -2.55 0.35 7.48
N HIS A 394 -2.75 1.60 7.05
CA HIS A 394 -2.00 2.75 7.55
C HIS A 394 -2.46 3.13 8.97
N GLY A 395 -1.53 3.61 9.80
CA GLY A 395 -1.72 3.94 11.21
C GLY A 395 -2.77 5.02 11.44
N SER A 396 -2.96 5.93 10.47
CA SER A 396 -4.03 6.95 10.52
C SER A 396 -5.44 6.37 10.44
N ILE A 397 -5.58 5.13 9.94
CA ILE A 397 -6.84 4.41 9.80
C ILE A 397 -6.94 3.31 10.85
N SER A 398 -5.89 2.49 10.90
CA SER A 398 -5.84 1.26 11.68
C SER A 398 -4.84 1.35 12.83
N PRO A 399 -5.26 1.14 14.08
CA PRO A 399 -4.35 1.11 15.22
C PRO A 399 -3.26 0.04 15.05
N GLY A 400 -1.98 0.42 15.24
CA GLY A 400 -0.85 -0.48 15.00
C GLY A 400 -0.49 -0.70 13.52
N GLY A 401 -1.16 0.03 12.62
CA GLY A 401 -0.83 0.08 11.20
C GLY A 401 0.53 0.72 10.91
N TRP A 402 0.96 0.64 9.65
CA TRP A 402 2.22 1.24 9.20
C TRP A 402 2.10 2.76 9.03
N GLY A 403 3.22 3.48 8.97
CA GLY A 403 3.22 4.93 8.80
C GLY A 403 3.99 5.64 9.91
N ASN A 404 4.14 6.95 9.76
CA ASN A 404 4.80 7.84 10.73
C ASN A 404 6.19 7.32 11.18
N GLY A 405 6.99 6.85 10.23
CA GLY A 405 8.29 6.23 10.49
C GLY A 405 9.30 6.42 9.37
N TRP A 406 10.37 5.62 9.39
CA TRP A 406 11.41 5.67 8.37
C TRP A 406 10.85 5.24 6.99
N GLN A 407 11.10 6.07 5.96
CA GLN A 407 10.61 5.92 4.57
C GLN A 407 9.09 5.86 4.36
N THR A 408 8.27 6.01 5.41
CA THR A 408 6.82 5.88 5.26
C THR A 408 6.23 6.97 4.36
N SER A 409 6.78 8.18 4.46
CA SER A 409 6.41 9.34 3.64
C SER A 409 6.54 9.06 2.13
N LEU A 410 7.62 8.41 1.70
CA LEU A 410 7.81 8.01 0.30
C LEU A 410 6.72 7.05 -0.17
N TRP A 411 6.47 5.98 0.59
CA TRP A 411 5.50 4.96 0.18
C TRP A 411 4.05 5.45 0.26
N ALA A 412 3.75 6.33 1.21
CA ALA A 412 2.48 7.02 1.29
C ALA A 412 2.25 7.98 0.13
N VAL A 413 3.30 8.65 -0.37
CA VAL A 413 3.20 9.46 -1.59
C VAL A 413 2.97 8.58 -2.81
N VAL A 414 3.71 7.47 -2.95
CA VAL A 414 3.54 6.56 -4.08
C VAL A 414 2.10 6.03 -4.13
N ALA A 415 1.57 5.52 -3.01
CA ALA A 415 0.20 5.03 -2.92
C ALA A 415 -0.84 6.17 -2.99
N GLY A 416 -0.54 7.32 -2.39
CA GLY A 416 -1.39 8.51 -2.36
C GLY A 416 -1.56 9.14 -3.73
N GLN A 417 -0.48 9.26 -4.51
CA GLN A 417 -0.53 9.68 -5.90
C GLN A 417 -1.33 8.69 -6.73
N ALA A 418 -1.13 7.38 -6.54
CA ALA A 418 -1.92 6.37 -7.25
C ALA A 418 -3.42 6.56 -6.98
N GLY A 419 -3.80 6.76 -5.71
CA GLY A 419 -5.18 7.06 -5.30
C GLY A 419 -5.70 8.39 -5.87
N TRP A 420 -4.87 9.44 -5.89
CA TRP A 420 -5.24 10.74 -6.42
C TRP A 420 -5.42 10.75 -7.93
N MET A 421 -4.57 10.05 -8.68
CA MET A 421 -4.74 9.86 -10.13
C MET A 421 -6.01 9.09 -10.48
N LEU A 422 -6.46 8.19 -9.59
CA LEU A 422 -7.68 7.42 -9.72
C LEU A 422 -8.85 8.02 -8.93
N TRP A 423 -8.76 9.27 -8.47
CA TRP A 423 -9.70 9.82 -7.49
C TRP A 423 -11.17 9.60 -7.86
N ASN A 424 -11.52 9.87 -9.12
CA ASN A 424 -12.90 9.72 -9.62
C ASN A 424 -13.38 8.26 -9.69
N GLU A 425 -12.47 7.29 -9.72
CA GLU A 425 -12.75 5.85 -9.75
C GLU A 425 -12.85 5.23 -8.35
N LEU A 426 -12.40 5.96 -7.32
CA LEU A 426 -12.44 5.51 -5.93
C LEU A 426 -13.81 5.76 -5.29
N THR A 427 -14.23 4.87 -4.39
CA THR A 427 -15.41 5.09 -3.52
C THR A 427 -15.13 6.22 -2.52
N VAL A 428 -16.18 6.75 -1.87
CA VAL A 428 -16.04 7.80 -0.85
C VAL A 428 -15.12 7.34 0.28
N GLN A 429 -15.22 6.09 0.71
CA GLN A 429 -14.39 5.54 1.77
C GLN A 429 -12.95 5.31 1.32
N GLU A 430 -12.72 4.77 0.11
CA GLU A 430 -11.37 4.64 -0.44
C GLU A 430 -10.67 6.01 -0.50
N ARG A 431 -11.39 7.06 -0.95
CA ARG A 431 -10.92 8.45 -0.92
C ARG A 431 -10.64 8.94 0.51
N SER A 432 -11.49 8.58 1.46
CA SER A 432 -11.35 8.94 2.88
C SER A 432 -10.04 8.41 3.46
N TYR A 433 -9.69 7.15 3.16
CA TYR A 433 -8.47 6.54 3.66
C TYR A 433 -7.21 7.08 2.99
N VAL A 434 -7.25 7.30 1.67
CA VAL A 434 -6.15 7.94 0.94
C VAL A 434 -5.92 9.35 1.48
N ALA A 435 -6.97 10.15 1.65
CA ALA A 435 -6.87 11.51 2.18
C ALA A 435 -6.26 11.53 3.59
N ALA A 436 -6.76 10.68 4.49
CA ALA A 436 -6.25 10.61 5.86
C ALA A 436 -4.79 10.15 5.93
N MET A 437 -4.39 9.17 5.11
CA MET A 437 -3.01 8.70 5.02
C MET A 437 -2.07 9.82 4.54
N VAL A 438 -2.44 10.51 3.45
CA VAL A 438 -1.64 11.63 2.90
C VAL A 438 -1.53 12.77 3.91
N ASN A 439 -2.63 13.14 4.58
CA ASN A 439 -2.63 14.17 5.62
C ASN A 439 -1.67 13.77 6.77
N SER A 440 -1.82 12.56 7.33
CA SER A 440 -0.98 12.06 8.42
C SER A 440 0.51 12.09 8.07
N GLU A 441 0.89 11.65 6.88
CA GLU A 441 2.30 11.57 6.47
C GLU A 441 2.89 12.94 6.13
N ALA A 442 2.07 13.87 5.61
CA ALA A 442 2.49 15.25 5.44
C ALA A 442 2.76 15.95 6.78
N GLU A 443 1.94 15.68 7.79
CA GLU A 443 2.14 16.17 9.16
C GLU A 443 3.41 15.60 9.79
N TYR A 444 3.61 14.29 9.66
CA TYR A 444 4.80 13.62 10.17
C TYR A 444 6.08 14.13 9.49
N ALA A 445 6.07 14.30 8.16
CA ALA A 445 7.19 14.88 7.43
C ALA A 445 7.45 16.35 7.82
N ALA A 446 6.39 17.17 7.94
CA ALA A 446 6.48 18.55 8.41
C ALA A 446 7.10 18.65 9.81
N GLN A 447 6.75 17.72 10.70
CA GLN A 447 7.32 17.63 12.05
C GLN A 447 8.80 17.30 12.05
N ARG A 448 9.23 16.37 11.20
CA ARG A 448 10.64 16.00 11.09
C ARG A 448 11.49 17.11 10.46
N GLY A 449 10.94 17.81 9.45
CA GLY A 449 11.58 18.97 8.83
C GLY A 449 12.94 18.70 8.18
N PRO A 450 13.69 19.76 7.82
CA PRO A 450 15.00 19.63 7.18
C PRO A 450 16.06 19.09 8.14
N ARG A 451 17.01 18.32 7.58
CA ARG A 451 18.15 17.72 8.29
C ARG A 451 19.41 17.86 7.44
N TYR A 452 20.59 17.79 8.07
CA TYR A 452 21.85 18.18 7.44
C TYR A 452 22.96 17.15 7.64
N PHE A 453 23.72 16.89 6.57
CA PHE A 453 24.92 16.07 6.59
C PHE A 453 26.11 16.80 7.19
N ARG A 454 26.31 18.05 6.79
CA ARG A 454 27.40 18.90 7.31
C ARG A 454 26.86 20.13 7.98
N ASP A 455 27.52 20.57 9.02
CA ASP A 455 27.28 21.89 9.61
C ASP A 455 27.89 23.02 8.75
N ARG A 456 27.73 24.27 9.21
CA ARG A 456 28.27 25.46 8.52
C ARG A 456 29.81 25.51 8.44
N LEU A 457 30.50 24.79 9.33
CA LEU A 457 31.96 24.70 9.36
C LEU A 457 32.47 23.56 8.46
N GLY A 458 31.57 22.74 7.92
CA GLY A 458 31.88 21.60 7.07
C GLY A 458 32.10 20.30 7.84
N ALA A 459 31.84 20.27 9.15
CA ALA A 459 31.94 19.04 9.93
C ALA A 459 30.76 18.11 9.63
N GLU A 460 31.03 16.83 9.35
CA GLU A 460 30.01 15.83 9.09
C GLU A 460 29.27 15.46 10.38
N LEU A 461 27.98 15.79 10.44
CA LEU A 461 27.05 15.45 11.51
C LEU A 461 26.62 13.98 11.42
N THR A 462 26.56 13.46 10.20
CA THR A 462 26.20 12.08 9.86
C THR A 462 27.25 11.49 8.92
N PRO A 463 28.41 11.03 9.43
CA PRO A 463 29.54 10.62 8.60
C PRO A 463 29.16 9.64 7.49
N GLY A 464 29.41 10.03 6.24
CA GLY A 464 29.08 9.24 5.05
C GLY A 464 27.58 9.06 4.75
N ASN A 465 26.66 9.72 5.46
CA ASN A 465 25.23 9.78 5.14
C ASN A 465 24.82 11.24 4.85
N SER A 466 24.45 11.52 3.61
CA SER A 466 24.12 12.87 3.12
C SER A 466 22.87 13.51 3.72
N MET A 467 21.99 12.74 4.35
CA MET A 467 20.62 13.17 4.68
C MET A 467 19.79 13.63 3.46
N SER A 468 20.36 13.65 2.25
CA SER A 468 19.80 14.24 1.04
C SER A 468 18.62 13.41 0.55
N ASP A 469 18.76 12.08 0.55
CA ASP A 469 17.69 11.16 0.22
C ASP A 469 16.57 11.22 1.26
N GLU A 470 16.88 11.19 2.56
CA GLU A 470 15.86 11.27 3.60
C GLU A 470 15.05 12.56 3.53
N VAL A 471 15.71 13.70 3.34
CA VAL A 471 15.03 15.00 3.24
C VAL A 471 14.28 15.12 1.92
N SER A 472 14.86 14.61 0.82
CA SER A 472 14.24 14.70 -0.51
C SER A 472 13.01 13.81 -0.67
N TRP A 473 12.95 12.62 -0.06
CA TRP A 473 11.73 11.84 -0.10
C TRP A 473 10.69 12.33 0.92
N ASP A 474 11.10 12.95 2.02
CA ASP A 474 10.17 13.48 3.02
C ASP A 474 9.37 14.66 2.48
N LEU A 475 10.00 15.52 1.67
CA LEU A 475 9.32 16.69 1.10
C LEU A 475 8.17 16.30 0.16
N LEU A 476 8.16 15.08 -0.39
CA LEU A 476 7.11 14.62 -1.27
C LEU A 476 5.75 14.55 -0.56
N SER A 477 5.70 14.21 0.73
CA SER A 477 4.43 14.12 1.47
C SER A 477 3.74 15.48 1.63
N PRO A 478 4.37 16.55 2.15
CA PRO A 478 3.76 17.87 2.15
C PRO A 478 3.56 18.41 0.74
N ALA A 479 4.38 18.06 -0.26
CA ALA A 479 4.13 18.43 -1.65
C ALA A 479 2.81 17.82 -2.18
N LEU A 480 2.60 16.52 -1.96
CA LEU A 480 1.39 15.83 -2.37
C LEU A 480 0.17 16.37 -1.62
N ALA A 481 0.26 16.59 -0.31
CA ALA A 481 -0.84 17.17 0.47
C ALA A 481 -1.18 18.60 -0.01
N PHE A 482 -0.19 19.47 -0.18
CA PHE A 482 -0.39 20.82 -0.71
C PHE A 482 -1.01 20.80 -2.13
N ALA A 483 -0.64 19.83 -2.96
CA ALA A 483 -1.24 19.62 -4.28
C ALA A 483 -2.70 19.14 -4.21
N MET A 484 -2.99 18.20 -3.31
CA MET A 484 -4.29 17.51 -3.21
C MET A 484 -5.35 18.38 -2.55
N PHE A 485 -5.00 19.12 -1.51
CA PHE A 485 -5.94 19.82 -0.63
C PHE A 485 -5.81 21.35 -0.80
N PRO A 486 -6.36 21.94 -1.87
CA PRO A 486 -6.37 23.40 -1.98
C PRO A 486 -7.14 24.01 -0.80
N ASP A 487 -6.61 25.08 -0.23
CA ASP A 487 -7.24 25.86 0.84
C ASP A 487 -7.45 25.08 2.16
N HIS A 488 -6.61 24.07 2.42
CA HIS A 488 -6.60 23.36 3.71
C HIS A 488 -6.16 24.29 4.85
N ASP A 489 -6.63 24.07 6.08
CA ASP A 489 -6.17 24.81 7.27
C ASP A 489 -4.66 24.62 7.56
N LYS A 490 -4.05 23.62 6.93
CA LYS A 490 -2.64 23.25 7.06
C LYS A 490 -1.80 23.64 5.83
N ASP A 491 -2.42 24.28 4.86
CA ASP A 491 -1.82 24.65 3.56
C ASP A 491 -0.48 25.38 3.73
N ALA A 492 -0.47 26.43 4.57
CA ALA A 492 0.75 27.18 4.87
C ALA A 492 1.84 26.32 5.50
N LYS A 493 1.49 25.42 6.41
CA LYS A 493 2.47 24.54 7.07
C LYS A 493 3.08 23.56 6.08
N TRP A 494 2.27 22.93 5.23
CA TRP A 494 2.77 22.00 4.21
C TRP A 494 3.64 22.73 3.18
N ARG A 495 3.22 23.90 2.69
CA ARG A 495 4.02 24.75 1.82
C ARG A 495 5.36 25.13 2.46
N ASP A 496 5.33 25.64 3.70
CA ASP A 496 6.54 26.12 4.38
C ASP A 496 7.49 24.97 4.73
N SER A 497 6.96 23.78 5.02
CA SER A 497 7.74 22.54 5.24
C SER A 497 8.39 22.04 3.95
N LEU A 498 7.62 22.02 2.85
CA LEU A 498 8.09 21.71 1.51
C LEU A 498 9.26 22.63 1.11
N ILE A 499 9.10 23.95 1.26
CA ILE A 499 10.14 24.93 0.91
C ILE A 499 11.40 24.70 1.75
N ALA A 500 11.24 24.51 3.07
CA ALA A 500 12.38 24.25 3.96
C ALA A 500 13.18 23.02 3.54
N MET A 501 12.48 21.91 3.27
CA MET A 501 13.14 20.66 2.87
C MET A 501 13.73 20.75 1.46
N ALA A 502 13.06 21.42 0.52
CA ALA A 502 13.60 21.65 -0.83
C ALA A 502 14.92 22.41 -0.80
N ILE A 503 15.02 23.48 0.00
CA ILE A 503 16.27 24.22 0.19
C ILE A 503 17.37 23.32 0.80
N ALA A 504 17.01 22.48 1.77
CA ALA A 504 17.97 21.62 2.46
C ALA A 504 18.43 20.42 1.62
N SER A 505 17.56 19.79 0.81
CA SER A 505 17.81 18.50 0.15
C SER A 505 19.15 18.42 -0.58
N PHE A 506 19.50 19.48 -1.32
CA PHE A 506 20.73 19.53 -2.13
C PHE A 506 21.50 20.83 -1.90
N ALA A 507 21.42 21.38 -0.68
CA ALA A 507 22.24 22.52 -0.28
C ALA A 507 23.73 22.19 -0.40
N ARG A 508 24.52 23.12 -0.95
CA ARG A 508 25.96 22.98 -1.24
C ARG A 508 26.79 23.96 -0.39
N PRO A 509 28.10 23.70 -0.16
CA PRO A 509 28.96 24.59 0.61
C PRO A 509 28.94 26.06 0.17
N SER A 510 28.88 26.34 -1.13
CA SER A 510 28.76 27.71 -1.66
C SER A 510 27.50 28.45 -1.20
N ASN A 511 26.39 27.76 -0.97
CA ASN A 511 25.15 28.38 -0.49
C ASN A 511 25.27 28.96 0.91
N LEU A 512 26.28 28.58 1.69
CA LEU A 512 26.55 29.16 3.01
C LEU A 512 27.21 30.55 2.92
N ARG A 513 27.63 30.98 1.72
CA ARG A 513 28.45 32.19 1.51
C ARG A 513 27.94 33.08 0.38
N ASP A 514 27.18 32.55 -0.57
CA ASP A 514 26.64 33.32 -1.68
C ASP A 514 25.43 34.19 -1.27
N ASN A 515 25.07 35.19 -2.08
CA ASN A 515 23.92 36.06 -1.79
C ASN A 515 22.60 35.49 -2.34
N THR A 516 22.49 34.16 -2.47
CA THR A 516 21.28 33.54 -3.02
C THR A 516 20.09 33.79 -2.08
N SER A 517 19.02 34.32 -2.65
CA SER A 517 17.71 34.38 -2.01
C SER A 517 16.73 33.50 -2.77
N VAL A 518 15.99 32.68 -2.02
CA VAL A 518 15.00 31.75 -2.56
C VAL A 518 13.72 31.92 -1.75
N ASN A 519 12.62 32.24 -2.42
CA ASN A 519 11.34 32.53 -1.79
C ASN A 519 11.48 33.56 -0.64
N GLY A 520 12.29 34.60 -0.85
CA GLY A 520 12.58 35.65 0.15
C GLY A 520 13.44 35.21 1.35
N ILE A 521 13.97 33.99 1.35
CA ILE A 521 14.87 33.47 2.38
C ILE A 521 16.30 33.74 1.93
N SER A 522 17.10 34.44 2.73
CA SER A 522 18.53 34.56 2.49
C SER A 522 19.23 33.26 2.89
N VAL A 523 19.60 32.45 1.91
CA VAL A 523 20.09 31.08 2.13
C VAL A 523 21.39 31.12 2.93
N SER A 524 22.35 31.95 2.54
CA SER A 524 23.63 32.07 3.26
C SER A 524 23.49 32.55 4.69
N VAL A 525 22.46 33.31 5.06
CA VAL A 525 22.26 33.70 6.46
C VAL A 525 21.60 32.58 7.25
N ARG A 526 20.57 31.96 6.68
CA ARG A 526 19.60 31.10 7.38
C ARG A 526 19.92 29.61 7.35
N LEU A 527 20.70 29.14 6.39
CA LEU A 527 21.00 27.73 6.19
C LEU A 527 22.00 27.23 7.26
N PRO A 528 21.66 26.20 8.05
CA PRO A 528 22.52 25.69 9.12
C PRO A 528 23.53 24.63 8.65
N GLY A 529 23.40 24.12 7.43
CA GLY A 529 24.21 23.02 6.93
C GLY A 529 23.96 22.66 5.47
N THR A 530 24.63 21.62 4.98
CA THR A 530 24.60 21.22 3.55
C THR A 530 24.48 19.70 3.39
N ASN A 531 23.90 19.25 2.27
CA ASN A 531 23.61 17.84 1.99
C ASN A 531 24.24 17.32 0.69
N ALA A 532 24.67 18.20 -0.21
CA ALA A 532 25.38 17.86 -1.43
C ALA A 532 26.83 18.38 -1.38
N ASN A 533 27.71 17.77 -2.18
CA ASN A 533 29.03 18.30 -2.45
C ASN A 533 28.94 19.50 -3.39
N GLU A 534 30.03 20.28 -3.50
CA GLU A 534 30.02 21.53 -4.29
C GLU A 534 29.70 21.30 -5.77
N ASP A 535 30.18 20.19 -6.33
CA ASP A 535 29.92 19.75 -7.70
C ASP A 535 28.51 19.16 -7.92
N GLY A 536 27.68 19.10 -6.88
CA GLY A 536 26.34 18.53 -6.92
C GLY A 536 26.28 17.02 -6.65
N THR A 537 27.42 16.34 -6.50
CA THR A 537 27.42 14.92 -6.13
C THR A 537 26.89 14.70 -4.71
N VAL A 538 26.32 13.52 -4.45
CA VAL A 538 25.81 13.14 -3.13
C VAL A 538 26.67 12.04 -2.53
N THR A 539 27.19 12.27 -1.32
CA THR A 539 27.92 11.26 -0.56
C THR A 539 26.96 10.45 0.29
N ASN A 540 26.77 9.17 -0.03
CA ASN A 540 25.96 8.28 0.79
C ASN A 540 26.57 6.88 0.86
N HIS A 541 26.40 6.22 2.02
CA HIS A 541 27.13 5.00 2.37
C HIS A 541 28.66 5.17 2.32
N GLY A 542 29.15 6.38 2.63
CA GLY A 542 30.58 6.69 2.66
C GLY A 542 31.24 6.87 1.28
N ILE A 543 30.48 6.90 0.19
CA ILE A 543 30.98 7.05 -1.18
C ILE A 543 30.19 8.13 -1.94
N VAL A 544 30.81 8.75 -2.96
CA VAL A 544 30.07 9.52 -3.96
C VAL A 544 29.19 8.54 -4.74
N ASN A 545 27.88 8.68 -4.58
CA ASN A 545 26.94 7.62 -4.94
C ASN A 545 25.91 8.10 -5.98
N PRO A 546 26.05 7.68 -7.25
CA PRO A 546 25.07 7.98 -8.30
C PRO A 546 23.63 7.57 -7.96
N ASP A 547 23.44 6.45 -7.24
CA ASP A 547 22.10 5.97 -6.85
C ASP A 547 21.38 6.92 -5.88
N TYR A 548 22.12 7.79 -5.19
CA TYR A 548 21.55 8.80 -4.28
C TYR A 548 21.55 10.18 -4.93
N THR A 549 22.48 10.45 -5.84
CA THR A 549 22.49 11.70 -6.62
C THR A 549 21.25 11.80 -7.52
N GLN A 550 20.74 10.68 -8.05
CA GLN A 550 19.49 10.67 -8.82
C GLN A 550 18.24 11.10 -8.03
N ASN A 551 18.27 11.08 -6.68
CA ASN A 551 17.13 11.49 -5.85
C ASN A 551 16.76 12.97 -5.99
N VAL A 552 17.54 13.77 -6.73
CA VAL A 552 17.11 15.09 -7.23
C VAL A 552 15.77 15.03 -7.94
N GLN A 553 15.41 13.85 -8.50
CA GLN A 553 14.10 13.60 -9.06
C GLN A 553 12.95 13.92 -8.11
N HIS A 554 13.12 13.79 -6.79
CA HIS A 554 12.04 14.04 -5.83
C HIS A 554 11.58 15.51 -5.84
N LEU A 555 12.48 16.47 -6.07
CA LEU A 555 12.10 17.89 -6.15
C LEU A 555 11.30 18.18 -7.41
N TRP A 556 11.71 17.60 -8.54
CA TRP A 556 10.96 17.71 -9.81
C TRP A 556 9.66 16.92 -9.81
N TRP A 557 9.62 15.80 -9.09
CA TRP A 557 8.39 15.06 -8.86
C TRP A 557 7.43 15.91 -8.02
N ALA A 558 7.89 16.52 -6.93
CA ALA A 558 7.10 17.48 -6.15
C ALA A 558 6.59 18.64 -7.03
N ALA A 559 7.45 19.25 -7.85
CA ALA A 559 7.03 20.31 -8.78
C ALA A 559 5.91 19.83 -9.73
N THR A 560 6.01 18.59 -10.22
CA THR A 560 5.01 18.00 -11.11
C THR A 560 3.70 17.66 -10.39
N LEU A 561 3.77 17.23 -9.12
CA LEU A 561 2.58 17.05 -8.27
C LEU A 561 1.84 18.37 -8.07
N LEU A 562 2.56 19.46 -7.78
CA LEU A 562 1.97 20.79 -7.65
C LEU A 562 1.33 21.28 -8.96
N ARG A 563 2.00 21.07 -10.11
CA ARG A 563 1.40 21.33 -11.44
C ARG A 563 0.12 20.52 -11.65
N ALA A 564 0.13 19.24 -11.30
CA ALA A 564 -1.07 18.39 -11.35
C ALA A 564 -2.19 18.93 -10.45
N GLY A 565 -1.81 19.48 -9.29
CA GLY A 565 -2.71 20.08 -8.31
C GLY A 565 -3.20 21.46 -8.70
N ARG A 566 -2.67 22.08 -9.76
CA ARG A 566 -2.90 23.51 -10.10
C ARG A 566 -2.42 24.47 -9.00
N GLN A 567 -1.36 24.08 -8.29
CA GLN A 567 -0.67 24.93 -7.33
C GLN A 567 0.53 25.61 -8.00
N SER A 568 0.85 26.82 -7.55
CA SER A 568 2.12 27.45 -7.92
C SER A 568 3.29 26.67 -7.31
N VAL A 569 4.39 26.57 -8.06
CA VAL A 569 5.56 25.76 -7.72
C VAL A 569 6.63 26.65 -7.10
N PRO A 570 6.96 26.50 -5.80
CA PRO A 570 8.01 27.29 -5.17
C PRO A 570 9.34 27.18 -5.92
N GLU A 571 10.00 28.32 -6.17
CA GLU A 571 11.32 28.34 -6.81
C GLU A 571 12.38 27.53 -6.03
N ALA A 572 12.17 27.34 -4.72
CA ALA A 572 12.98 26.46 -3.88
C ALA A 572 13.14 25.03 -4.41
N LEU A 573 12.15 24.51 -5.16
CA LEU A 573 12.23 23.19 -5.78
C LEU A 573 13.25 23.10 -6.93
N PHE A 574 13.82 24.22 -7.36
CA PHE A 574 14.84 24.29 -8.42
C PHE A 574 16.22 24.70 -7.89
N LEU A 575 16.36 24.95 -6.57
CA LEU A 575 17.65 25.28 -5.98
C LEU A 575 18.62 24.11 -6.15
N ASN A 576 19.73 24.36 -6.86
CA ASN A 576 20.80 23.41 -7.16
C ASN A 576 20.40 22.17 -8.00
N THR A 577 19.14 21.98 -8.41
CA THR A 577 18.72 20.75 -9.10
C THR A 577 19.47 20.52 -10.41
N ASP A 578 19.74 21.58 -11.16
CA ASP A 578 20.55 21.48 -12.39
C ASP A 578 21.99 21.05 -12.09
N ILE A 579 22.57 21.52 -10.98
CA ILE A 579 23.95 21.21 -10.61
C ILE A 579 24.06 19.75 -10.19
N VAL A 580 23.09 19.25 -9.42
CA VAL A 580 23.03 17.85 -9.01
C VAL A 580 22.84 16.93 -10.21
N TYR A 581 21.98 17.27 -11.18
CA TYR A 581 21.83 16.46 -12.38
C TYR A 581 23.06 16.54 -13.30
N ARG A 582 23.74 17.70 -13.38
CA ARG A 582 25.03 17.81 -14.06
C ARG A 582 26.09 16.89 -13.45
N ALA A 583 26.04 16.63 -12.14
CA ALA A 583 26.93 15.67 -11.49
C ALA A 583 26.77 14.23 -12.04
N LEU A 584 25.60 13.89 -12.57
CA LEU A 584 25.37 12.63 -13.28
C LEU A 584 25.77 12.72 -14.75
N ALA A 585 25.35 13.79 -15.42
CA ALA A 585 25.40 13.89 -16.87
C ALA A 585 26.74 14.34 -17.44
N VAL A 586 27.46 15.25 -16.77
CA VAL A 586 28.57 16.00 -17.38
C VAL A 586 29.80 16.21 -16.48
N VAL A 587 29.72 15.98 -15.16
CA VAL A 587 30.89 16.08 -14.28
C VAL A 587 31.87 14.95 -14.56
N GLU A 588 33.12 15.30 -14.83
CA GLU A 588 34.20 14.37 -15.16
C GLU A 588 34.99 13.96 -13.91
N PHE A 589 35.04 12.65 -13.64
CA PHE A 589 35.78 12.06 -12.54
C PHE A 589 37.12 11.51 -13.07
N ALA A 590 38.21 12.25 -12.84
CA ALA A 590 39.54 11.82 -13.25
C ALA A 590 40.01 10.60 -12.43
N SER A 591 40.55 9.59 -13.12
CA SER A 591 41.20 8.44 -12.49
C SER A 591 42.73 8.61 -12.55
N PRO A 592 43.47 8.62 -11.43
CA PRO A 592 43.04 8.57 -10.01
C PRO A 592 42.57 9.93 -9.43
N PRO A 593 41.87 9.98 -8.26
CA PRO A 593 41.64 8.89 -7.30
C PRO A 593 40.39 8.04 -7.56
N TYR A 594 39.55 8.42 -8.53
CA TYR A 594 38.35 7.66 -8.88
C TYR A 594 38.68 6.39 -9.67
N ALA A 595 37.73 5.45 -9.73
CA ALA A 595 37.93 4.16 -10.38
C ALA A 595 38.29 4.30 -11.87
N ALA A 596 39.28 3.54 -12.36
CA ALA A 596 39.62 3.53 -13.78
C ALA A 596 38.42 3.09 -14.65
N PRO A 597 38.24 3.66 -15.86
CA PRO A 597 39.12 4.61 -16.55
C PRO A 597 38.92 6.09 -16.16
N GLY A 598 38.00 6.40 -15.25
CA GLY A 598 37.48 7.76 -15.07
C GLY A 598 36.42 8.11 -16.13
N GLY A 599 35.90 9.34 -16.06
CA GLY A 599 34.89 9.86 -16.98
C GLY A 599 33.64 10.37 -16.26
N THR A 600 32.57 10.59 -17.01
CA THR A 600 31.26 11.01 -16.48
C THR A 600 30.48 9.82 -15.93
N VAL A 601 29.58 10.05 -14.97
CA VAL A 601 28.68 8.99 -14.48
C VAL A 601 27.80 8.45 -15.60
N TYR A 602 27.24 9.31 -16.45
CA TYR A 602 26.57 8.87 -17.68
C TYR A 602 27.55 8.81 -18.85
N ALA A 603 27.88 7.59 -19.28
CA ALA A 603 28.61 7.38 -20.52
C ALA A 603 27.69 7.68 -21.74
N PRO A 604 28.23 7.99 -22.92
CA PRO A 604 27.44 8.34 -24.11
C PRO A 604 26.37 7.30 -24.52
N GLY A 605 26.56 6.02 -24.20
CA GLY A 605 25.60 4.95 -24.47
C GLY A 605 24.61 4.67 -23.34
N GLY A 606 24.55 5.50 -22.29
CA GLY A 606 23.72 5.30 -21.10
C GLY A 606 24.28 4.27 -20.11
N GLN A 607 25.55 3.88 -20.24
CA GLN A 607 26.19 3.06 -19.20
C GLN A 607 26.46 3.93 -17.97
N ILE A 608 26.22 3.37 -16.79
CA ILE A 608 26.47 4.06 -15.52
C ILE A 608 27.87 3.72 -15.04
N TYR A 609 28.71 4.74 -14.97
CA TYR A 609 30.02 4.70 -14.33
C TYR A 609 29.88 5.09 -12.85
N TYR A 610 30.50 4.28 -11.98
CA TYR A 610 30.44 4.43 -10.53
C TYR A 610 31.82 4.85 -9.99
N PRO A 611 32.08 6.16 -9.77
CA PRO A 611 33.43 6.68 -9.51
C PRO A 611 34.06 6.16 -8.23
N MET A 612 33.25 5.80 -7.23
CA MET A 612 33.69 5.27 -5.94
C MET A 612 33.03 3.92 -5.60
N GLY A 613 32.57 3.19 -6.62
CA GLY A 613 31.82 1.94 -6.44
C GLY A 613 30.31 2.13 -6.28
N VAL A 614 29.59 1.05 -6.00
CA VAL A 614 28.12 1.00 -6.02
C VAL A 614 27.56 0.28 -4.79
N SER A 615 26.36 0.67 -4.36
CA SER A 615 25.65 0.03 -3.24
C SER A 615 24.58 -0.97 -3.68
N TRP A 616 23.96 -0.73 -4.85
CA TRP A 616 22.69 -1.35 -5.19
C TRP A 616 22.72 -2.24 -6.44
N GLY A 617 23.90 -2.53 -6.99
CA GLY A 617 24.07 -3.35 -8.20
C GLY A 617 24.57 -2.55 -9.39
N ILE A 618 25.20 -3.23 -10.36
CA ILE A 618 26.00 -2.57 -11.40
C ILE A 618 25.25 -2.28 -12.71
N ARG A 619 24.01 -2.78 -12.87
CA ARG A 619 23.26 -2.63 -14.14
C ARG A 619 21.79 -2.32 -13.89
N ARG A 620 21.52 -1.07 -13.48
CA ARG A 620 20.21 -0.58 -13.02
C ARG A 620 19.67 0.61 -13.84
N PRO A 621 19.63 0.54 -15.18
CA PRO A 621 19.25 1.70 -16.01
C PRO A 621 17.84 2.23 -15.69
N ALA A 622 16.91 1.36 -15.27
CA ALA A 622 15.52 1.74 -14.96
C ALA A 622 15.44 2.81 -13.86
N THR A 623 16.34 2.77 -12.87
CA THR A 623 16.41 3.78 -11.81
C THR A 623 16.69 5.17 -12.36
N PHE A 624 17.48 5.27 -13.43
CA PHE A 624 17.85 6.54 -14.04
C PHE A 624 16.82 7.04 -15.07
N VAL A 625 16.03 6.15 -15.67
CA VAL A 625 14.92 6.52 -16.57
C VAL A 625 13.96 7.53 -15.92
N GLY A 626 13.65 7.37 -14.62
CA GLY A 626 12.80 8.29 -13.87
C GLY A 626 13.38 9.70 -13.77
N VAL A 627 14.59 9.83 -13.22
CA VAL A 627 15.26 11.13 -13.06
C VAL A 627 15.50 11.82 -14.41
N ASP A 628 15.88 11.08 -15.45
CA ASP A 628 16.15 11.66 -16.77
C ASP A 628 14.91 12.23 -17.43
N ALA A 629 13.74 11.64 -17.20
CA ALA A 629 12.49 12.16 -17.72
C ALA A 629 12.09 13.48 -17.06
N PHE A 630 12.30 13.60 -15.75
CA PHE A 630 12.13 14.86 -15.04
C PHE A 630 13.19 15.89 -15.44
N ALA A 631 14.45 15.49 -15.60
CA ALA A 631 15.50 16.36 -16.09
C ALA A 631 15.22 16.85 -17.52
N ASN A 632 14.71 15.99 -18.41
CA ASN A 632 14.30 16.38 -19.75
C ASN A 632 13.10 17.36 -19.76
N LEU A 633 12.37 17.47 -18.64
CA LEU A 633 11.28 18.42 -18.46
C LEU A 633 11.75 19.74 -17.82
N TYR A 634 12.67 19.69 -16.85
CA TYR A 634 13.00 20.83 -16.00
C TYR A 634 14.47 21.27 -16.02
N SER A 635 15.39 20.38 -16.36
CA SER A 635 16.81 20.72 -16.30
C SER A 635 17.25 21.58 -17.48
N ALA A 636 18.37 22.26 -17.30
CA ALA A 636 18.97 23.07 -18.35
C ALA A 636 19.33 22.24 -19.61
N PRO A 637 19.20 22.80 -20.84
CA PRO A 637 19.41 22.05 -22.08
C PRO A 637 20.81 21.45 -22.27
N ASP A 638 21.83 22.01 -21.61
CA ASP A 638 23.23 21.56 -21.69
C ASP A 638 23.46 20.19 -21.04
N THR A 639 22.53 19.70 -20.23
CA THR A 639 22.60 18.38 -19.58
C THR A 639 22.34 17.22 -20.54
N ASN A 640 21.77 17.50 -21.72
CA ASN A 640 21.37 16.50 -22.72
C ASN A 640 20.47 15.36 -22.17
N ALA A 641 19.64 15.67 -21.16
CA ALA A 641 18.80 14.69 -20.46
C ALA A 641 17.92 13.84 -21.39
N GLY A 642 17.44 14.40 -22.50
CA GLY A 642 16.63 13.66 -23.47
C GLY A 642 17.38 12.51 -24.15
N THR A 643 18.69 12.65 -24.40
CA THR A 643 19.51 11.57 -24.96
C THR A 643 19.74 10.47 -23.93
N PHE A 644 20.07 10.82 -22.69
CA PHE A 644 20.26 9.84 -21.62
C PHE A 644 18.96 9.09 -21.29
N LEU A 645 17.82 9.78 -21.28
CA LEU A 645 16.50 9.16 -21.15
C LEU A 645 16.27 8.07 -22.19
N ALA A 646 16.53 8.38 -23.47
CA ALA A 646 16.35 7.41 -24.55
C ALA A 646 17.32 6.22 -24.41
N ALA A 647 18.58 6.47 -24.03
CA ALA A 647 19.58 5.42 -23.83
C ALA A 647 19.25 4.48 -22.66
N HIS A 648 18.91 5.04 -21.49
CA HIS A 648 18.52 4.24 -20.32
C HIS A 648 17.19 3.50 -20.54
N ALA A 649 16.23 4.11 -21.24
CA ALA A 649 14.99 3.41 -21.62
C ALA A 649 15.28 2.21 -22.53
N TYR A 650 16.19 2.38 -23.49
CA TYR A 650 16.63 1.31 -24.39
C TYR A 650 17.36 0.18 -23.65
N ASP A 651 18.33 0.47 -22.77
CA ASP A 651 19.01 -0.59 -21.99
C ASP A 651 18.04 -1.29 -21.03
N THR A 652 17.12 -0.54 -20.39
CA THR A 652 16.06 -1.13 -19.57
C THR A 652 15.19 -2.10 -20.38
N ARG A 653 14.80 -1.70 -21.58
CA ARG A 653 14.04 -2.58 -22.48
C ARG A 653 14.87 -3.79 -22.90
N ALA A 654 16.14 -3.61 -23.23
CA ALA A 654 17.04 -4.70 -23.59
C ALA A 654 17.18 -5.74 -22.46
N LEU A 655 17.27 -5.29 -21.20
CA LEU A 655 17.26 -6.16 -20.03
C LEU A 655 15.95 -6.96 -19.92
N GLN A 656 14.80 -6.30 -20.04
CA GLN A 656 13.49 -6.95 -19.94
C GLN A 656 13.26 -7.98 -21.05
N MET A 657 13.75 -7.68 -22.25
CA MET A 657 13.56 -8.54 -23.42
C MET A 657 14.24 -9.91 -23.33
N ARG A 658 15.09 -10.13 -22.34
CA ARG A 658 15.70 -11.44 -22.04
C ARG A 658 14.68 -12.42 -21.44
N PHE A 659 13.56 -11.93 -20.93
CA PHE A 659 12.62 -12.73 -20.14
C PHE A 659 11.21 -12.70 -20.69
N ARG A 660 10.60 -13.89 -20.74
CA ARG A 660 9.20 -14.06 -21.16
C ARG A 660 8.18 -13.65 -20.09
N SER A 661 8.60 -13.50 -18.84
CA SER A 661 7.72 -13.15 -17.71
C SER A 661 7.40 -11.66 -17.60
N GLY A 662 8.04 -10.80 -18.40
CA GLY A 662 7.93 -9.33 -18.26
C GLY A 662 8.84 -8.73 -17.19
N ARG A 663 9.60 -9.54 -16.45
CA ARG A 663 10.62 -9.06 -15.50
C ARG A 663 11.78 -8.38 -16.25
N ILE A 664 12.44 -7.43 -15.60
CA ILE A 664 13.56 -6.64 -16.11
C ILE A 664 14.89 -7.31 -15.75
N TYR A 665 15.06 -7.71 -14.49
CA TYR A 665 16.35 -8.15 -13.97
C TYR A 665 16.48 -9.68 -13.87
N ALA A 666 17.72 -10.15 -13.97
CA ALA A 666 18.05 -11.53 -13.66
C ALA A 666 17.87 -11.83 -12.16
N ALA A 667 17.70 -13.11 -11.83
CA ALA A 667 17.77 -13.54 -10.43
C ALA A 667 19.19 -13.34 -9.88
N GLY A 668 19.32 -13.09 -8.57
CA GLY A 668 20.60 -12.81 -7.93
C GLY A 668 20.69 -11.38 -7.40
N GLN A 669 21.91 -10.88 -7.20
CA GLN A 669 22.20 -9.53 -6.67
C GLN A 669 23.21 -8.74 -7.52
N GLU A 670 23.63 -9.29 -8.68
CA GLU A 670 24.69 -8.70 -9.50
C GLU A 670 24.18 -7.46 -10.27
N GLU A 671 23.09 -7.61 -11.04
CA GLU A 671 22.54 -6.50 -11.83
C GLU A 671 21.87 -5.44 -10.94
N GLU A 672 21.06 -5.93 -10.00
CA GLU A 672 20.22 -5.16 -9.09
C GLU A 672 20.16 -5.92 -7.77
N SER A 673 20.70 -5.32 -6.72
CA SER A 673 20.84 -5.93 -5.40
C SER A 673 19.63 -5.68 -4.48
N TYR A 674 18.59 -5.00 -4.99
CA TYR A 674 17.33 -4.89 -4.28
C TYR A 674 16.69 -6.28 -4.11
N ARG A 675 16.78 -6.83 -2.89
CA ARG A 675 16.44 -8.23 -2.60
C ARG A 675 15.03 -8.61 -3.04
N ARG A 676 14.02 -7.85 -2.62
CA ARG A 676 12.59 -8.00 -2.94
C ARG A 676 12.06 -6.69 -3.52
N GLY A 677 11.06 -6.73 -4.39
CA GLY A 677 10.42 -5.52 -4.91
C GLY A 677 11.16 -4.75 -6.01
N ARG A 678 12.23 -5.34 -6.56
CA ARG A 678 13.08 -4.68 -7.59
C ARG A 678 12.34 -4.39 -8.89
N GLU A 679 11.45 -5.30 -9.28
CA GLU A 679 10.67 -5.21 -10.50
C GLU A 679 9.63 -4.10 -10.38
N GLU A 680 8.93 -4.05 -9.24
CA GLU A 680 7.94 -3.03 -8.92
C GLU A 680 8.59 -1.65 -8.82
N TYR A 681 9.74 -1.53 -8.16
CA TYR A 681 10.49 -0.27 -8.09
C TYR A 681 10.95 0.21 -9.48
N ALA A 682 11.59 -0.64 -10.27
CA ALA A 682 12.02 -0.28 -11.62
C ALA A 682 10.83 0.09 -12.53
N LEU A 683 9.73 -0.65 -12.42
CA LEU A 683 8.50 -0.34 -13.14
C LEU A 683 7.94 1.03 -12.76
N GLN A 684 7.97 1.38 -11.47
CA GLN A 684 7.52 2.68 -10.99
C GLN A 684 8.38 3.83 -11.55
N GLN A 685 9.68 3.66 -11.68
CA GLN A 685 10.56 4.66 -12.32
C GLN A 685 10.23 4.86 -13.80
N VAL A 686 9.99 3.77 -14.54
CA VAL A 686 9.54 3.84 -15.95
C VAL A 686 8.14 4.48 -16.05
N ALA A 687 7.24 4.20 -15.10
CA ALA A 687 5.92 4.82 -15.04
C ALA A 687 6.02 6.33 -14.77
N LEU A 688 6.86 6.76 -13.83
CA LEU A 688 7.13 8.17 -13.60
C LEU A 688 7.71 8.86 -14.83
N ALA A 689 8.59 8.19 -15.58
CA ALA A 689 9.12 8.74 -16.82
C ALA A 689 8.04 8.97 -17.89
N TRP A 690 7.10 8.03 -18.03
CA TRP A 690 5.92 8.20 -18.87
C TRP A 690 5.08 9.41 -18.42
N TRP A 691 4.80 9.50 -17.12
CA TRP A 691 3.99 10.57 -16.55
C TRP A 691 4.67 11.95 -16.70
N ALA A 692 5.94 12.08 -16.35
CA ALA A 692 6.74 13.29 -16.53
C ALA A 692 6.79 13.72 -18.00
N GLY A 693 7.02 12.78 -18.91
CA GLY A 693 7.05 13.05 -20.35
C GLY A 693 5.72 13.60 -20.90
N ALA A 694 4.57 13.18 -20.35
CA ALA A 694 3.27 13.72 -20.72
C ALA A 694 3.15 15.23 -20.44
N TRP A 695 3.81 15.72 -19.39
CA TRP A 695 3.81 17.13 -19.01
C TRP A 695 4.61 18.04 -19.94
N LYS A 696 5.53 17.49 -20.74
CA LYS A 696 6.37 18.28 -21.66
C LYS A 696 5.59 18.85 -22.83
N ALA A 697 4.63 18.09 -23.37
CA ALA A 697 3.86 18.50 -24.55
C ALA A 697 2.37 18.76 -24.25
N ASN A 698 1.79 18.00 -23.32
CA ASN A 698 0.34 17.99 -23.09
C ASN A 698 -0.04 18.56 -21.71
N GLY A 699 0.95 18.90 -20.89
CA GLY A 699 0.74 19.44 -19.55
C GLY A 699 0.45 20.94 -19.57
N ALA A 700 -0.27 21.41 -18.53
CA ALA A 700 -0.39 22.84 -18.30
C ALA A 700 0.98 23.47 -17.99
N SER A 701 1.15 24.73 -18.39
CA SER A 701 2.34 25.52 -18.07
C SER A 701 2.54 25.61 -16.55
N MET A 702 3.80 25.52 -16.12
CA MET A 702 4.16 25.70 -14.72
C MET A 702 4.10 27.18 -14.34
N GLN A 703 3.52 27.48 -13.19
CA GLN A 703 3.62 28.79 -12.56
C GLN A 703 4.63 28.71 -11.43
N VAL A 704 5.75 29.42 -11.56
CA VAL A 704 6.78 29.49 -10.51
C VAL A 704 6.36 30.51 -9.48
N ASP A 705 6.37 30.12 -8.21
CA ASP A 705 6.12 30.98 -7.06
C ASP A 705 7.44 31.53 -6.52
N THR A 706 7.60 32.84 -6.65
CA THR A 706 8.74 33.63 -6.14
C THR A 706 8.34 34.48 -4.92
N THR A 707 7.15 34.26 -4.37
CA THR A 707 6.66 34.98 -3.19
C THR A 707 7.60 34.78 -2.01
N ALA A 708 7.76 35.82 -1.20
CA ALA A 708 8.61 35.80 -0.01
C ALA A 708 7.90 35.12 1.17
N TYR A 709 8.54 34.06 1.70
CA TYR A 709 8.14 33.34 2.90
C TYR A 709 9.28 33.37 3.96
N PRO A 710 9.65 34.55 4.48
CA PRO A 710 10.84 34.72 5.32
C PRO A 710 10.78 33.98 6.67
N TRP A 711 9.59 33.53 7.09
CA TRP A 711 9.37 32.79 8.33
C TRP A 711 9.65 31.29 8.24
N VAL A 712 9.92 30.76 7.04
CA VAL A 712 10.24 29.34 6.84
C VAL A 712 11.40 28.90 7.73
N ARG A 713 11.21 27.75 8.41
CA ARG A 713 12.16 27.21 9.39
C ARG A 713 13.12 26.23 8.73
N LEU A 714 14.41 26.60 8.70
CA LEU A 714 15.49 25.74 8.18
C LEU A 714 16.21 24.93 9.26
N HIS A 715 15.97 25.19 10.55
CA HIS A 715 16.69 24.57 11.66
C HIS A 715 15.90 23.46 12.37
N THR A 716 14.57 23.43 12.20
CA THR A 716 13.66 22.47 12.82
C THR A 716 12.43 22.27 11.94
N GLY A 717 11.69 21.19 12.16
CA GLY A 717 10.35 21.03 11.62
C GLY A 717 9.29 21.89 12.33
N TYR A 718 8.03 21.60 12.01
CA TYR A 718 6.83 22.30 12.47
C TYR A 718 6.06 21.42 13.46
N ALA A 719 5.47 22.02 14.49
CA ALA A 719 4.69 21.22 15.46
C ALA A 719 3.52 20.51 14.77
N LEU A 720 3.15 19.34 15.29
CA LEU A 720 1.86 18.73 14.97
C LEU A 720 0.75 19.65 15.49
N ASP A 721 -0.30 19.87 14.70
CA ASP A 721 -1.43 20.66 15.20
C ASP A 721 -2.15 19.87 16.31
N GLU A 722 -2.51 20.54 17.40
CA GLU A 722 -3.27 19.93 18.51
C GLU A 722 -4.75 19.71 18.14
N THR A 723 -5.06 18.90 17.12
CA THR A 723 -6.43 18.47 16.83
C THR A 723 -6.49 17.10 16.12
N GLY A 724 -6.87 16.05 16.85
CA GLY A 724 -7.25 14.71 16.33
C GLY A 724 -6.36 13.56 16.86
N PRO A 725 -6.92 12.38 17.22
CA PRO A 725 -6.32 11.47 18.21
C PRO A 725 -5.15 10.66 17.64
N PHE A 726 -3.96 11.25 17.56
CA PHE A 726 -2.73 10.51 17.34
C PHE A 726 -1.63 11.01 18.28
N GLN A 727 -1.91 10.89 19.59
CA GLN A 727 -0.80 10.87 20.54
C GLN A 727 -0.03 9.57 20.37
N ALA A 728 1.20 9.72 19.92
CA ALA A 728 2.27 8.76 20.05
C ALA A 728 2.45 8.36 21.53
N LYS A 729 1.88 7.22 21.92
CA LYS A 729 2.28 6.46 23.11
C LYS A 729 2.23 4.97 22.80
N TRP A 730 3.17 4.51 21.99
CA TRP A 730 3.50 3.08 21.90
C TRP A 730 5.03 2.98 21.83
N ALA A 731 5.63 2.96 23.03
CA ALA A 731 6.97 2.45 23.25
C ALA A 731 6.93 0.92 23.34
#